data_AF-A0A2P6VGG4-F1
#
_entry.id   AF-A0A2P6VGG4-F1
#
_cell.length_a   1.000
_cell.length_b   1.000
_cell.length_c   1.000
_cell.angle_alpha   90.00
_cell.angle_beta   90.00
_cell.angle_gamma   90.00
#
_symmetry.space_group_name_H-M   'P 1'
#
loop_
_entity.id
_entity.type
_entity.pdbx_description
1 polymer ?
#
loop_
_entity_poly.entity_id
_entity_poly.type
_entity_poly.pdbx_seq_one_letter_code
_entity_poly.pdbx_strand_id
1 'polypeptide(L)'
;MLQLCCLVLAGLLRASAGAIPSNAGLKPRPWESVDGGAWGYFQLAPRKPKGTVLLIHGCGPGARAFFPNDPVHCPDCQGLPEYLSQTKQSLAQGYSVLVLQSADEGSGCLSSSTRDGRLDDRPRIIASVARFRREHRLTKLPLYVQGYSSGGTMLLKLPSYLQDQGSALRIDGIVSVDAAPRGGFNAEGKDGKIKRGLAYPPTLFVTMRLGGSYERAPAQIDFLRKNGVPADIIVSYPRKVGPTYFSDRIPGVTRDQSVQLVTALRALGGLAPDGSVVGWVLDAAAEQAPWVREPSLWPAVWNQLSLAMGNHENMGEFTAASLAWLERRGKANVKSLLRRLVPARPADVTINGRMGGAAAAAWLHACTPRLRPGAARLVAALPVLALCGAAPLPFRRVPSPGSAQDNDQHPPEIVTIVLVEFAFTWLCAFKVLAWACGRGPLAQRACAPLPFAAVMLAPITPSAEGSSPAGSGRRNGRQGEHAGGAATLAAAFGAKVLLVLAGLAALQLDPPLLAKEFLYTLGLYAVLSFVMDGPAALISALIGVRVAPHFDAPWRATSLAEFWSKRWDLAASNALRCVVYEPLLEGRLVCDTSSQQGFVTRARVETAAAHRQAATERRRRWRMLASAACFLVSGCMHEVQFLYMTGRTSGGLMLAFFTAQVSLIAFETVIAAWLRHKGWRVPAALRTAATLAVLLLVAHVTFWRACHRWGITQSSLESVAGGVAAAGHVLGMNA
;
A
#
# COMPACT_ATOMS: atom_id res chain seq x y z
N MET A 1 -22.44 20.09 -8.09
CA MET A 1 -21.86 19.49 -6.87
C MET A 1 -20.57 18.70 -7.11
N LEU A 2 -20.51 17.74 -8.06
CA LEU A 2 -19.25 17.01 -8.36
C LEU A 2 -18.09 17.91 -8.83
N GLN A 3 -18.35 18.92 -9.68
CA GLN A 3 -17.33 19.90 -10.08
C GLN A 3 -16.87 20.80 -8.93
N LEU A 4 -17.75 21.09 -7.96
CA LEU A 4 -17.41 21.89 -6.78
C LEU A 4 -16.54 21.06 -5.80
N CYS A 5 -16.81 19.76 -5.66
CA CYS A 5 -15.93 18.84 -4.94
C CYS A 5 -14.55 18.70 -5.61
N CYS A 6 -14.48 18.62 -6.94
CA CYS A 6 -13.19 18.56 -7.65
C CYS A 6 -12.40 19.86 -7.55
N LEU A 7 -13.06 21.03 -7.56
CA LEU A 7 -12.40 22.34 -7.39
C LEU A 7 -11.99 22.59 -5.93
N VAL A 8 -12.75 22.11 -4.95
CA VAL A 8 -12.37 22.17 -3.53
C VAL A 8 -11.26 21.16 -3.22
N LEU A 9 -11.26 19.96 -3.82
CA LEU A 9 -10.13 19.02 -3.74
C LEU A 9 -8.89 19.56 -4.45
N ALA A 10 -9.03 20.14 -5.64
CA ALA A 10 -7.92 20.77 -6.36
C ALA A 10 -7.43 22.04 -5.65
N GLY A 11 -8.31 22.78 -4.98
CA GLY A 11 -7.99 23.95 -4.15
C GLY A 11 -7.29 23.56 -2.83
N LEU A 12 -7.72 22.47 -2.19
CA LEU A 12 -7.06 21.90 -1.01
C LEU A 12 -5.71 21.23 -1.37
N LEU A 13 -5.61 20.61 -2.56
CA LEU A 13 -4.36 20.06 -3.09
C LEU A 13 -3.39 21.18 -3.53
N ARG A 14 -3.89 22.31 -4.04
CA ARG A 14 -3.08 23.51 -4.34
C ARG A 14 -2.65 24.25 -3.08
N ALA A 15 -3.45 24.25 -2.00
CA ALA A 15 -3.05 24.77 -0.70
C ALA A 15 -1.92 23.92 -0.04
N SER A 16 -1.72 22.68 -0.50
CA SER A 16 -0.62 21.80 -0.08
C SER A 16 0.59 21.79 -1.02
N ALA A 17 0.67 22.68 -2.00
CA ALA A 17 1.69 22.68 -3.06
C ALA A 17 3.14 22.92 -2.60
N GLY A 18 3.40 23.04 -1.28
CA GLY A 18 4.75 23.06 -0.69
C GLY A 18 5.06 21.89 0.26
N ALA A 19 4.11 20.99 0.53
CA ALA A 19 4.28 19.93 1.53
C ALA A 19 4.50 18.56 0.87
N ILE A 20 5.69 17.98 1.06
CA ILE A 20 6.01 16.62 0.58
C ILE A 20 5.12 15.60 1.32
N PRO A 21 4.24 14.84 0.63
CA PRO A 21 3.25 13.98 1.29
C PRO A 21 3.84 12.95 2.26
N SER A 22 5.02 12.39 1.95
CA SER A 22 5.67 11.41 2.82
C SER A 22 6.26 12.01 4.11
N ASN A 23 6.38 13.34 4.19
CA ASN A 23 6.78 14.07 5.39
C ASN A 23 5.59 14.42 6.29
N ALA A 24 4.36 14.16 5.86
CA ALA A 24 3.17 14.51 6.61
C ALA A 24 3.19 13.92 8.04
N GLY A 25 2.94 14.80 9.01
CA GLY A 25 2.91 14.45 10.43
C GLY A 25 4.25 14.55 11.16
N LEU A 26 5.36 14.78 10.45
CA LEU A 26 6.60 15.22 11.09
C LEU A 26 6.39 16.61 11.68
N LYS A 27 6.75 16.76 12.95
CA LYS A 27 6.61 17.96 13.77
C LYS A 27 7.83 18.00 14.70
N PRO A 28 9.02 18.31 14.17
CA PRO A 28 10.22 18.44 14.99
C PRO A 28 9.97 19.44 16.11
N ARG A 29 10.53 19.21 17.28
CA ARG A 29 10.56 20.19 18.37
C ARG A 29 12.02 20.42 18.76
N PRO A 30 12.45 21.67 18.94
CA PRO A 30 13.80 21.94 19.41
C PRO A 30 13.99 21.30 20.79
N TRP A 31 15.19 20.75 21.01
CA TRP A 31 15.61 20.19 22.29
C TRP A 31 16.77 21.02 22.83
N GLU A 32 16.57 21.69 23.96
CA GLU A 32 17.60 22.58 24.49
C GLU A 32 18.76 21.84 25.16
N SER A 33 19.94 22.43 25.17
CA SER A 33 21.06 21.92 25.97
C SER A 33 20.82 22.10 27.46
N VAL A 34 21.65 21.42 28.25
CA VAL A 34 21.69 21.67 29.70
C VAL A 34 22.31 23.04 29.99
N ASP A 35 23.12 23.55 29.06
CA ASP A 35 23.87 24.80 29.16
C ASP A 35 23.10 25.98 28.51
N GLY A 36 21.85 25.76 28.02
CA GLY A 36 21.01 26.73 27.30
C GLY A 36 21.08 26.60 25.77
N GLY A 37 20.01 27.02 25.06
CA GLY A 37 19.92 27.03 23.57
C GLY A 37 19.54 25.70 22.91
N ALA A 38 18.99 25.74 21.70
CA ALA A 38 18.61 24.54 20.95
C ALA A 38 19.84 23.71 20.54
N TRP A 39 19.87 22.43 20.92
CA TRP A 39 21.01 21.53 20.75
C TRP A 39 20.63 20.21 20.07
N GLY A 40 19.42 20.16 19.53
CA GLY A 40 18.90 18.99 18.89
C GLY A 40 17.43 19.14 18.58
N TYR A 41 16.84 18.03 18.16
CA TYR A 41 15.43 17.98 17.81
C TYR A 41 14.84 16.67 18.32
N PHE A 42 13.56 16.70 18.67
CA PHE A 42 12.85 15.51 19.05
C PHE A 42 11.45 15.48 18.44
N GLN A 43 10.92 14.27 18.35
CA GLN A 43 9.51 14.05 18.11
C GLN A 43 9.04 12.83 18.88
N LEU A 44 7.98 12.98 19.65
CA LEU A 44 7.36 11.87 20.35
C LEU A 44 6.62 10.96 19.37
N ALA A 45 6.55 9.67 19.68
CA ALA A 45 5.78 8.72 18.90
C ALA A 45 4.31 9.20 18.76
N PRO A 46 3.67 9.03 17.59
CA PRO A 46 2.29 9.49 17.37
C PRO A 46 1.24 8.70 18.17
N ARG A 47 1.66 7.57 18.76
CA ARG A 47 0.86 6.71 19.65
C ARG A 47 1.65 6.46 20.93
N LYS A 48 1.09 5.68 21.87
CA LYS A 48 1.79 5.27 23.10
C LYS A 48 3.20 4.76 22.75
N PRO A 49 4.27 5.41 23.24
CA PRO A 49 5.63 5.11 22.83
C PRO A 49 6.06 3.73 23.32
N LYS A 50 6.78 3.00 22.46
CA LYS A 50 7.44 1.73 22.82
C LYS A 50 8.77 1.94 23.52
N GLY A 51 9.40 3.10 23.32
CA GLY A 51 10.73 3.42 23.82
C GLY A 51 11.27 4.70 23.21
N THR A 52 12.55 4.93 23.44
CA THR A 52 13.31 6.06 22.88
C THR A 52 14.35 5.54 21.90
N VAL A 53 14.44 6.17 20.73
CA VAL A 53 15.57 6.01 19.81
C VAL A 53 16.36 7.31 19.81
N LEU A 54 17.61 7.24 20.25
CA LEU A 54 18.58 8.32 20.09
C LEU A 54 19.26 8.17 18.72
N LEU A 55 19.14 9.19 17.88
CA LEU A 55 19.84 9.26 16.60
C LEU A 55 20.97 10.29 16.68
N ILE A 56 22.16 9.92 16.22
CA ILE A 56 23.35 10.78 16.24
C ILE A 56 23.97 10.86 14.85
N HIS A 57 24.25 12.08 14.38
CA HIS A 57 24.87 12.32 13.08
C HIS A 57 26.35 11.89 13.05
N GLY A 58 26.89 11.72 11.83
CA GLY A 58 28.32 11.71 11.57
C GLY A 58 28.86 13.13 11.37
N CYS A 59 30.14 13.27 11.03
CA CYS A 59 30.76 14.56 10.77
C CYS A 59 30.03 15.36 9.67
N GLY A 60 29.64 16.60 9.96
CA GLY A 60 29.14 17.56 8.96
C GLY A 60 27.66 17.96 9.09
N PRO A 61 26.69 17.09 8.74
CA PRO A 61 25.31 17.52 8.48
C PRO A 61 24.53 17.97 9.74
N GLY A 62 24.93 17.49 10.92
CA GLY A 62 24.34 17.87 12.21
C GLY A 62 22.95 17.29 12.47
N ALA A 63 22.34 17.68 13.59
CA ALA A 63 21.01 17.24 14.01
C ALA A 63 19.90 17.68 13.03
N ARG A 64 20.10 18.79 12.31
CA ARG A 64 19.17 19.36 11.33
C ARG A 64 18.92 18.48 10.11
N ALA A 65 19.76 17.47 9.86
CA ALA A 65 19.56 16.53 8.76
C ALA A 65 18.43 15.51 8.99
N PHE A 66 18.03 15.28 10.25
CA PHE A 66 17.08 14.23 10.62
C PHE A 66 15.60 14.59 10.45
N PHE A 67 15.29 15.86 10.25
CA PHE A 67 13.94 16.37 10.05
C PHE A 67 13.90 17.24 8.80
N PRO A 68 12.76 17.29 8.08
CA PRO A 68 12.61 18.17 6.94
C PRO A 68 12.47 19.62 7.41
N ASN A 69 12.67 20.55 6.50
CA ASN A 69 12.36 21.96 6.74
C ASN A 69 10.91 22.10 7.23
N ASP A 70 10.73 22.73 8.38
CA ASP A 70 9.42 23.08 8.93
C ASP A 70 9.47 24.57 9.33
N PRO A 71 8.76 25.46 8.60
CA PRO A 71 8.87 26.90 8.82
C PRO A 71 8.51 27.37 10.24
N VAL A 72 7.80 26.54 11.01
CA VAL A 72 7.31 26.89 12.35
C VAL A 72 8.22 26.34 13.44
N HIS A 73 8.68 25.10 13.32
CA HIS A 73 9.38 24.40 14.40
C HIS A 73 10.84 24.04 14.09
N CYS A 74 11.24 24.03 12.82
CA CYS A 74 12.63 23.82 12.41
C CYS A 74 12.91 24.46 11.04
N PRO A 75 13.01 25.80 10.98
CA PRO A 75 13.23 26.53 9.73
C PRO A 75 14.60 26.24 9.10
N ASP A 76 15.56 25.74 9.88
CA ASP A 76 16.92 25.40 9.41
C ASP A 76 17.13 23.90 9.15
N CYS A 77 16.06 23.10 9.29
CA CYS A 77 16.13 21.66 9.01
C CYS A 77 16.33 21.39 7.52
N GLN A 78 17.24 20.47 7.20
CA GLN A 78 17.64 20.11 5.84
C GLN A 78 16.86 18.89 5.31
N GLY A 79 16.64 17.89 6.17
CA GLY A 79 15.95 16.66 5.81
C GLY A 79 16.71 15.78 4.81
N LEU A 80 17.99 15.50 5.06
CA LEU A 80 18.78 14.62 4.19
C LEU A 80 18.13 13.23 4.12
N PRO A 81 18.03 12.60 2.94
CA PRO A 81 17.14 11.45 2.75
C PRO A 81 17.40 10.28 3.70
N GLU A 82 18.67 9.90 3.89
CA GLU A 82 19.02 8.77 4.77
C GLU A 82 18.77 9.09 6.24
N TYR A 83 19.09 10.31 6.69
CA TYR A 83 18.87 10.76 8.06
C TYR A 83 17.37 10.89 8.37
N LEU A 84 16.63 11.52 7.47
CA LEU A 84 15.18 11.66 7.54
C LEU A 84 14.48 10.29 7.54
N SER A 85 14.99 9.34 6.77
CA SER A 85 14.48 7.96 6.75
C SER A 85 14.64 7.27 8.12
N GLN A 86 15.74 7.51 8.85
CA GLN A 86 15.95 6.98 10.21
C GLN A 86 14.87 7.50 11.18
N THR A 87 14.58 8.80 11.14
CA THR A 87 13.52 9.42 11.93
C THR A 87 12.15 8.84 11.60
N LYS A 88 11.80 8.79 10.30
CA LYS A 88 10.50 8.30 9.85
C LYS A 88 10.27 6.84 10.23
N GLN A 89 11.26 5.98 10.01
CA GLN A 89 11.17 4.55 10.36
C GLN A 89 11.07 4.34 11.87
N SER A 90 11.81 5.10 12.68
CA SER A 90 11.75 5.01 14.14
C SER A 90 10.37 5.41 14.67
N LEU A 91 9.82 6.54 14.20
CA LEU A 91 8.47 6.98 14.55
C LEU A 91 7.39 6.00 14.08
N ALA A 92 7.52 5.47 12.86
CA ALA A 92 6.61 4.46 12.30
C ALA A 92 6.59 3.16 13.11
N GLN A 93 7.73 2.78 13.70
CA GLN A 93 7.83 1.62 14.59
C GLN A 93 7.29 1.89 16.00
N GLY A 94 6.91 3.14 16.31
CA GLY A 94 6.32 3.55 17.59
C GLY A 94 7.33 4.03 18.63
N TYR A 95 8.56 4.39 18.21
CA TYR A 95 9.56 4.97 19.10
C TYR A 95 9.46 6.50 19.10
N SER A 96 9.68 7.10 20.27
CA SER A 96 9.98 8.54 20.34
C SER A 96 11.43 8.76 19.91
N VAL A 97 11.66 9.75 19.06
CA VAL A 97 12.98 10.05 18.51
C VAL A 97 13.56 11.26 19.21
N LEU A 98 14.82 11.16 19.64
CA LEU A 98 15.66 12.26 20.08
C LEU A 98 16.89 12.31 19.19
N VAL A 99 17.25 13.49 18.72
CA VAL A 99 18.43 13.76 17.89
C VAL A 99 19.24 14.84 18.57
N LEU A 100 20.56 14.64 18.70
CA LEU A 100 21.46 15.59 19.33
C LEU A 100 22.53 16.07 18.35
N GLN A 101 22.94 17.33 18.52
CA GLN A 101 24.00 18.00 17.78
C GLN A 101 25.36 17.80 18.47
N SER A 102 26.46 17.79 17.70
CA SER A 102 27.82 17.80 18.27
C SER A 102 28.11 19.12 18.99
N ALA A 103 28.82 19.06 20.12
CA ALA A 103 29.20 20.26 20.86
C ALA A 103 30.23 21.13 20.12
N ASP A 104 31.04 20.53 19.26
CA ASP A 104 31.97 21.23 18.37
C ASP A 104 31.33 21.38 16.99
N GLU A 105 30.69 22.53 16.75
CA GLU A 105 30.07 22.86 15.45
C GLU A 105 31.11 23.12 14.36
N GLY A 106 32.33 23.52 14.73
CA GLY A 106 33.40 23.81 13.78
C GLY A 106 33.88 22.55 13.07
N SER A 107 34.14 21.48 13.83
CA SER A 107 34.47 20.19 13.22
C SER A 107 33.23 19.38 12.79
N GLY A 108 32.05 19.69 13.36
CA GLY A 108 30.79 19.02 13.08
C GLY A 108 30.78 17.53 13.42
N CYS A 109 31.81 17.06 14.13
CA CYS A 109 32.04 15.67 14.51
C CYS A 109 31.84 15.50 16.00
N LEU A 110 31.34 14.34 16.40
CA LEU A 110 31.36 13.95 17.81
C LEU A 110 32.74 13.45 18.23
N SER A 111 33.14 13.80 19.45
CA SER A 111 34.39 13.34 20.07
C SER A 111 34.15 12.77 21.46
N SER A 112 34.77 11.62 21.73
CA SER A 112 34.79 10.97 23.04
C SER A 112 36.10 11.26 23.79
N SER A 113 36.73 12.39 23.48
CA SER A 113 38.10 12.72 23.86
C SER A 113 38.30 14.23 23.82
N THR A 114 39.06 14.75 24.78
CA THR A 114 39.52 16.15 24.80
C THR A 114 40.87 16.35 24.09
N ARG A 115 41.47 15.28 23.55
CA ARG A 115 42.69 15.38 22.74
C ARG A 115 42.43 16.21 21.49
N ASP A 116 43.48 16.87 21.03
CA ASP A 116 43.49 17.68 19.81
C ASP A 116 42.51 18.87 19.85
N GLY A 117 42.20 19.38 21.04
CA GLY A 117 41.36 20.56 21.25
C GLY A 117 39.86 20.35 21.08
N ARG A 118 39.40 19.10 20.89
CA ARG A 118 37.99 18.77 20.72
C ARG A 118 37.22 18.74 22.03
N LEU A 119 35.92 18.99 21.98
CA LEU A 119 35.02 18.87 23.13
C LEU A 119 34.56 17.42 23.32
N ASP A 120 34.52 16.93 24.55
CA ASP A 120 33.95 15.62 24.87
C ASP A 120 32.42 15.68 24.95
N ASP A 121 31.73 15.05 23.99
CA ASP A 121 30.27 15.08 23.91
C ASP A 121 29.58 14.14 24.93
N ARG A 122 30.30 13.19 25.52
CA ARG A 122 29.70 12.12 26.34
C ARG A 122 28.89 12.62 27.55
N PRO A 123 29.42 13.50 28.43
CA PRO A 123 28.68 13.97 29.62
C PRO A 123 27.36 14.61 29.21
N ARG A 124 27.45 15.38 28.13
CA ARG A 124 26.42 16.17 27.53
C ARG A 124 25.29 15.29 26.93
N ILE A 125 25.63 14.28 26.14
CA ILE A 125 24.67 13.31 25.60
C ILE A 125 23.90 12.62 26.74
N ILE A 126 24.60 12.19 27.78
CA ILE A 126 23.99 11.46 28.90
C ILE A 126 22.99 12.32 29.65
N ALA A 127 23.37 13.57 29.96
CA ALA A 127 22.50 14.51 30.65
C ALA A 127 21.23 14.80 29.83
N SER A 128 21.37 15.03 28.52
CA SER A 128 20.24 15.26 27.61
C SER A 128 19.30 14.07 27.52
N VAL A 129 19.83 12.85 27.30
CA VAL A 129 19.00 11.65 27.17
C VAL A 129 18.29 11.33 28.49
N ALA A 130 18.98 11.48 29.63
CA ALA A 130 18.38 11.27 30.94
C ALA A 130 17.26 12.27 31.21
N ARG A 131 17.48 13.57 30.92
CA ARG A 131 16.46 14.62 31.06
C ARG A 131 15.25 14.35 30.17
N PHE A 132 15.47 14.09 28.88
CA PHE A 132 14.42 13.78 27.90
C PHE A 132 13.54 12.63 28.36
N ARG A 133 14.15 11.53 28.81
CA ARG A 133 13.40 10.35 29.25
C ARG A 133 12.62 10.61 30.54
N ARG A 134 13.12 11.43 31.47
CA ARG A 134 12.36 11.82 32.66
C ARG A 134 11.16 12.69 32.31
N GLU A 135 11.38 13.78 31.57
CA GLU A 135 10.35 14.76 31.24
C GLU A 135 9.19 14.15 30.44
N HIS A 136 9.50 13.18 29.58
CA HIS A 136 8.48 12.51 28.75
C HIS A 136 8.04 11.14 29.30
N ARG A 137 8.41 10.79 30.55
CA ARG A 137 8.01 9.55 31.23
C ARG A 137 8.41 8.27 30.46
N LEU A 138 9.60 8.27 29.85
CA LEU A 138 10.16 7.18 29.04
C LEU A 138 11.27 6.39 29.77
N THR A 139 11.53 6.67 31.05
CA THR A 139 12.61 6.04 31.83
C THR A 139 12.46 4.53 32.01
N LYS A 140 11.22 4.01 32.03
CA LYS A 140 10.93 2.57 32.16
C LYS A 140 10.89 1.82 30.82
N LEU A 141 10.96 2.54 29.70
CA LEU A 141 10.88 1.99 28.35
C LEU A 141 12.28 1.84 27.75
N PRO A 142 12.51 0.93 26.80
CA PRO A 142 13.82 0.70 26.21
C PRO A 142 14.43 1.96 25.57
N LEU A 143 15.75 2.09 25.68
CA LEU A 143 16.56 3.07 24.97
C LEU A 143 17.44 2.36 23.93
N TYR A 144 17.14 2.59 22.66
CA TYR A 144 18.02 2.21 21.56
C TYR A 144 18.77 3.42 21.04
N VAL A 145 20.00 3.19 20.60
CA VAL A 145 20.86 4.26 20.07
C VAL A 145 21.34 3.87 18.68
N GLN A 146 21.31 4.80 17.74
CA GLN A 146 21.79 4.61 16.38
C GLN A 146 22.62 5.82 15.95
N GLY A 147 23.81 5.57 15.41
CA GLY A 147 24.71 6.65 15.02
C GLY A 147 25.56 6.28 13.82
N TYR A 148 25.84 7.29 13.01
CA TYR A 148 26.66 7.17 11.81
C TYR A 148 28.09 7.68 12.05
N SER A 149 29.10 6.96 11.56
CA SER A 149 30.51 7.40 11.55
C SER A 149 31.04 7.82 12.94
N SER A 150 31.30 9.12 13.18
CA SER A 150 31.70 9.64 14.50
C SER A 150 30.61 9.44 15.56
N GLY A 151 29.34 9.58 15.19
CA GLY A 151 28.19 9.25 16.03
C GLY A 151 28.12 7.77 16.39
N GLY A 152 28.38 6.87 15.42
CA GLY A 152 28.43 5.43 15.68
C GLY A 152 29.58 5.06 16.62
N THR A 153 30.75 5.65 16.40
CA THR A 153 31.93 5.49 17.27
C THR A 153 31.66 5.99 18.69
N MET A 154 31.00 7.14 18.83
CA MET A 154 30.58 7.70 20.12
C MET A 154 29.67 6.72 20.87
N LEU A 155 28.64 6.21 20.20
CA LEU A 155 27.65 5.32 20.82
C LEU A 155 28.23 3.96 21.21
N LEU A 156 29.19 3.42 20.45
CA LEU A 156 29.91 2.20 20.84
C LEU A 156 30.73 2.39 22.13
N LYS A 157 31.29 3.58 22.37
CA LYS A 157 32.09 3.87 23.57
C LYS A 157 31.25 4.26 24.80
N LEU A 158 29.98 4.62 24.58
CA LEU A 158 29.13 5.19 25.61
C LEU A 158 28.80 4.22 26.76
N PRO A 159 28.57 2.90 26.56
CA PRO A 159 28.30 1.97 27.67
C PRO A 159 29.40 1.93 28.72
N SER A 160 30.67 1.88 28.30
CA SER A 160 31.80 1.87 29.23
C SER A 160 31.90 3.17 30.01
N TYR A 161 31.69 4.31 29.33
CA TYR A 161 31.69 5.61 29.99
C TYR A 161 30.54 5.75 31.00
N LEU A 162 29.35 5.23 30.69
CA LEU A 162 28.22 5.19 31.62
C LEU A 162 28.56 4.41 32.89
N GLN A 163 29.24 3.27 32.76
CA GLN A 163 29.74 2.49 33.89
C GLN A 163 30.77 3.28 34.69
N ASP A 164 31.77 3.86 34.02
CA ASP A 164 32.86 4.64 34.66
C ASP A 164 32.30 5.85 35.45
N GLN A 165 31.19 6.43 35.01
CA GLN A 165 30.51 7.54 35.70
C GLN A 165 29.47 7.10 36.74
N GLY A 166 29.26 5.79 36.96
CA GLY A 166 28.23 5.29 37.87
C GLY A 166 26.80 5.68 37.45
N SER A 167 26.57 5.89 36.15
CA SER A 167 25.27 6.36 35.65
C SER A 167 24.20 5.28 35.70
N ALA A 168 22.99 5.66 36.12
CA ALA A 168 21.81 4.79 36.07
C ALA A 168 21.21 4.67 34.65
N LEU A 169 21.70 5.43 33.66
CA LEU A 169 21.20 5.38 32.29
C LEU A 169 21.63 4.07 31.63
N ARG A 170 20.66 3.22 31.27
CA ARG A 170 20.88 1.97 30.54
C ARG A 170 20.55 2.14 29.05
N ILE A 171 21.46 1.64 28.21
CA ILE A 171 21.26 1.44 26.77
C ILE A 171 20.85 -0.02 26.56
N ASP A 172 19.77 -0.25 25.81
CA ASP A 172 19.21 -1.59 25.56
C ASP A 172 19.66 -2.18 24.22
N GLY A 173 20.28 -1.37 23.34
CA GLY A 173 20.75 -1.80 22.04
C GLY A 173 21.44 -0.70 21.25
N ILE A 174 22.45 -1.08 20.45
CA ILE A 174 23.25 -0.15 19.63
C ILE A 174 23.13 -0.55 18.16
N VAL A 175 22.91 0.43 17.29
CA VAL A 175 23.06 0.31 15.83
C VAL A 175 24.22 1.20 15.40
N SER A 176 25.35 0.58 15.06
CA SER A 176 26.53 1.30 14.57
C SER A 176 26.50 1.36 13.05
N VAL A 177 26.24 2.54 12.49
CA VAL A 177 26.18 2.76 11.04
C VAL A 177 27.52 3.26 10.56
N ASP A 178 28.15 2.45 9.71
CA ASP A 178 29.44 2.67 9.07
C ASP A 178 30.55 3.11 10.04
N ALA A 179 30.55 2.50 11.23
CA ALA A 179 31.47 2.82 12.30
C ALA A 179 31.95 1.55 13.02
N ALA A 180 33.27 1.37 13.03
CA ALA A 180 33.98 0.31 13.74
C ALA A 180 35.36 0.84 14.18
N PRO A 181 35.52 1.40 15.39
CA PRO A 181 36.72 2.14 15.79
C PRO A 181 37.99 1.28 15.80
N ARG A 182 39.12 1.82 15.29
CA ARG A 182 40.40 1.07 15.17
C ARG A 182 40.98 0.63 16.51
N GLY A 183 40.88 1.47 17.55
CA GLY A 183 41.38 1.18 18.89
C GLY A 183 40.36 0.51 19.82
N GLY A 184 39.33 -0.14 19.25
CA GLY A 184 38.22 -0.67 20.03
C GLY A 184 37.28 0.42 20.58
N PHE A 185 36.40 0.02 21.48
CA PHE A 185 35.36 0.90 22.04
C PHE A 185 35.39 0.96 23.58
N ASN A 186 36.56 0.69 24.16
CA ASN A 186 36.84 0.81 25.61
C ASN A 186 35.94 -0.10 26.47
N ALA A 187 35.38 -1.16 25.88
CA ALA A 187 34.69 -2.23 26.59
C ALA A 187 35.61 -3.43 26.82
N GLU A 188 36.71 -3.50 26.07
CA GLU A 188 37.75 -4.51 26.12
C GLU A 188 38.58 -4.35 27.40
N GLY A 189 38.62 -5.41 28.21
CA GLY A 189 39.54 -5.58 29.33
C GLY A 189 40.91 -6.07 28.87
N LYS A 190 41.91 -5.97 29.76
CA LYS A 190 43.28 -6.42 29.48
C LYS A 190 43.39 -7.94 29.22
N ASP A 191 42.39 -8.70 29.66
CA ASP A 191 42.28 -10.15 29.53
C ASP A 191 41.48 -10.59 28.28
N GLY A 192 41.13 -9.66 27.39
CA GLY A 192 40.30 -9.94 26.22
C GLY A 192 38.83 -10.23 26.55
N LYS A 193 38.40 -10.01 27.81
CA LYS A 193 37.00 -10.07 28.22
C LYS A 193 36.38 -8.68 28.22
N ILE A 194 35.05 -8.61 28.27
CA ILE A 194 34.37 -7.36 28.59
C ILE A 194 34.74 -6.94 30.01
N LYS A 195 34.98 -5.63 30.23
CA LYS A 195 35.28 -5.04 31.53
C LYS A 195 34.35 -5.57 32.63
N ARG A 196 34.92 -5.85 33.80
CA ARG A 196 34.17 -6.44 34.93
C ARG A 196 32.96 -5.57 35.29
N GLY A 197 31.79 -6.21 35.38
CA GLY A 197 30.52 -5.55 35.70
C GLY A 197 29.87 -4.77 34.56
N LEU A 198 30.48 -4.71 33.36
CA LEU A 198 29.93 -3.99 32.22
C LEU A 198 28.89 -4.86 31.50
N ALA A 199 27.62 -4.51 31.66
CA ALA A 199 26.54 -5.11 30.88
C ALA A 199 26.42 -4.44 29.51
N TYR A 200 27.26 -4.87 28.55
CA TYR A 200 27.28 -4.30 27.21
C TYR A 200 26.04 -4.73 26.39
N PRO A 201 25.35 -3.79 25.70
CA PRO A 201 24.09 -4.09 25.02
C PRO A 201 24.29 -4.87 23.71
N PRO A 202 23.23 -5.53 23.18
CA PRO A 202 23.23 -6.07 21.83
C PRO A 202 23.61 -5.01 20.79
N THR A 203 24.49 -5.35 19.85
CA THR A 203 25.06 -4.39 18.89
C THR A 203 24.97 -4.89 17.47
N LEU A 204 24.30 -4.13 16.61
CA LEU A 204 24.20 -4.39 15.18
C LEU A 204 25.10 -3.43 14.41
N PHE A 205 26.04 -3.97 13.63
CA PHE A 205 26.87 -3.17 12.73
C PHE A 205 26.22 -3.10 11.35
N VAL A 206 26.08 -1.90 10.81
CA VAL A 206 25.60 -1.66 9.44
C VAL A 206 26.77 -1.07 8.66
N THR A 207 27.41 -1.85 7.81
CA THR A 207 28.68 -1.47 7.16
C THR A 207 28.52 -1.35 5.66
N MET A 208 29.24 -0.42 5.03
CA MET A 208 29.36 -0.41 3.57
C MET A 208 30.44 -1.38 3.10
N ARG A 209 30.15 -2.17 2.06
CA ARG A 209 31.06 -3.20 1.54
C ARG A 209 32.43 -2.67 1.14
N LEU A 210 32.51 -1.45 0.62
CA LEU A 210 33.77 -0.81 0.22
C LEU A 210 34.34 0.13 1.30
N GLY A 211 33.65 0.27 2.43
CA GLY A 211 34.06 1.13 3.53
C GLY A 211 34.98 0.41 4.51
N GLY A 212 35.91 1.15 5.11
CA GLY A 212 36.84 0.58 6.09
C GLY A 212 36.17 0.04 7.36
N SER A 213 34.89 0.36 7.61
CA SER A 213 34.13 -0.24 8.72
C SER A 213 33.87 -1.73 8.50
N TYR A 214 33.70 -2.16 7.25
CA TYR A 214 33.42 -3.55 6.88
C TYR A 214 34.58 -4.48 7.21
N GLU A 215 35.82 -4.02 7.04
CA GLU A 215 37.01 -4.79 7.40
C GLU A 215 37.19 -4.92 8.92
N ARG A 216 36.77 -3.90 9.69
CA ARG A 216 37.02 -3.80 11.13
C ARG A 216 35.89 -4.40 11.99
N ALA A 217 34.65 -4.34 11.52
CA ALA A 217 33.49 -4.80 12.28
C ALA A 217 33.55 -6.30 12.66
N PRO A 218 34.00 -7.24 11.80
CA PRO A 218 34.04 -8.66 12.15
C PRO A 218 34.80 -8.99 13.44
N ALA A 219 35.99 -8.41 13.64
CA ALA A 219 36.79 -8.63 14.85
C ALA A 219 36.06 -8.14 16.12
N GLN A 220 35.34 -7.03 16.00
CA GLN A 220 34.55 -6.46 17.10
C GLN A 220 33.29 -7.29 17.40
N ILE A 221 32.63 -7.79 16.37
CA ILE A 221 31.49 -8.71 16.49
C ILE A 221 31.92 -10.00 17.17
N ASP A 222 33.06 -10.56 16.78
CA ASP A 222 33.60 -11.77 17.38
C ASP A 222 33.96 -11.57 18.85
N PHE A 223 34.56 -10.44 19.19
CA PHE A 223 34.81 -10.06 20.59
C PHE A 223 33.51 -10.01 21.40
N LEU A 224 32.47 -9.36 20.89
CA LEU A 224 31.17 -9.27 21.57
C LEU A 224 30.52 -10.65 21.74
N ARG A 225 30.48 -11.45 20.67
CA ARG A 225 29.88 -12.81 20.69
C ARG A 225 30.61 -13.74 21.65
N LYS A 226 31.95 -13.72 21.68
CA LYS A 226 32.76 -14.51 22.63
C LYS A 226 32.48 -14.13 24.09
N ASN A 227 32.08 -12.88 24.33
CA ASN A 227 31.69 -12.38 25.64
C ASN A 227 30.17 -12.47 25.92
N GLY A 228 29.44 -13.27 25.13
CA GLY A 228 28.00 -13.52 25.34
C GLY A 228 27.09 -12.34 24.96
N VAL A 229 27.60 -11.32 24.28
CA VAL A 229 26.81 -10.19 23.79
C VAL A 229 26.32 -10.49 22.37
N PRO A 230 25.00 -10.46 22.11
CA PRO A 230 24.49 -10.62 20.76
C PRO A 230 25.00 -9.49 19.85
N ALA A 231 25.71 -9.87 18.79
CA ALA A 231 26.18 -8.94 17.78
C ALA A 231 25.98 -9.54 16.38
N ASP A 232 25.71 -8.71 15.38
CA ASP A 232 25.58 -9.14 13.99
C ASP A 232 25.92 -8.00 13.01
N ILE A 233 25.89 -8.30 11.72
CA ILE A 233 26.26 -7.37 10.65
C ILE A 233 25.21 -7.30 9.54
N ILE A 234 24.93 -6.09 9.07
CA ILE A 234 24.25 -5.79 7.81
C ILE A 234 25.30 -5.22 6.86
N VAL A 235 25.44 -5.84 5.70
CA VAL A 235 26.39 -5.41 4.67
C VAL A 235 25.60 -4.71 3.56
N SER A 236 25.92 -3.44 3.37
CA SER A 236 25.37 -2.59 2.33
C SER A 236 26.29 -2.60 1.11
N TYR A 237 25.75 -2.90 -0.06
CA TYR A 237 26.49 -2.89 -1.32
C TYR A 237 26.34 -1.55 -2.06
N PRO A 238 27.30 -1.17 -2.92
CA PRO A 238 27.14 -0.06 -3.86
C PRO A 238 25.83 -0.20 -4.66
N ARG A 239 25.16 0.93 -4.93
CA ARG A 239 23.90 0.94 -5.67
C ARG A 239 24.16 1.31 -7.13
N LYS A 240 23.33 0.78 -8.02
CA LYS A 240 23.26 1.22 -9.40
C LYS A 240 22.29 2.40 -9.50
N VAL A 241 22.76 3.48 -10.11
CA VAL A 241 21.98 4.69 -10.36
C VAL A 241 21.21 4.50 -11.67
N GLY A 242 19.97 4.01 -11.54
CA GLY A 242 19.01 3.87 -12.64
C GLY A 242 18.06 5.08 -12.76
N PRO A 243 17.17 5.10 -13.77
CA PRO A 243 16.32 6.25 -14.07
C PRO A 243 15.46 6.77 -12.90
N THR A 244 15.02 5.89 -12.00
CA THR A 244 14.19 6.24 -10.83
C THR A 244 14.96 6.46 -9.53
N TYR A 245 16.29 6.27 -9.53
CA TYR A 245 17.12 6.21 -8.32
C TYR A 245 16.89 7.39 -7.36
N PHE A 246 16.91 8.62 -7.88
CA PHE A 246 16.70 9.80 -7.04
C PHE A 246 15.24 9.95 -6.62
N SER A 247 14.27 9.67 -7.50
CA SER A 247 12.84 9.74 -7.17
C SER A 247 12.38 8.66 -6.17
N ASP A 248 13.11 7.55 -6.06
CA ASP A 248 12.80 6.47 -5.13
C ASP A 248 13.37 6.74 -3.72
N ARG A 249 14.35 7.63 -3.62
CA ARG A 249 15.11 7.86 -2.38
C ARG A 249 14.97 9.26 -1.80
N ILE A 250 14.81 10.30 -2.64
CA ILE A 250 14.67 11.69 -2.20
C ILE A 250 13.19 12.06 -2.17
N PRO A 251 12.60 12.33 -0.99
CA PRO A 251 11.23 12.83 -0.91
C PRO A 251 11.05 14.12 -1.70
N GLY A 252 10.04 14.17 -2.57
CA GLY A 252 9.71 15.37 -3.37
C GLY A 252 10.34 15.40 -4.77
N VAL A 253 11.34 14.57 -5.06
CA VAL A 253 11.91 14.47 -6.41
C VAL A 253 10.99 13.62 -7.30
N THR A 254 10.59 14.17 -8.44
CA THR A 254 9.73 13.47 -9.41
C THR A 254 10.53 12.48 -10.26
N ARG A 255 9.83 11.53 -10.90
CA ARG A 255 10.46 10.60 -11.83
C ARG A 255 11.16 11.33 -12.97
N ASP A 256 10.53 12.37 -13.53
CA ASP A 256 11.09 13.12 -14.66
C ASP A 256 12.37 13.86 -14.27
N GLN A 257 12.39 14.47 -13.07
CA GLN A 257 13.59 15.06 -12.50
C GLN A 257 14.71 14.03 -12.34
N SER A 258 14.39 12.85 -11.77
CA SER A 258 15.35 11.76 -11.62
C SER A 258 15.90 11.29 -12.97
N VAL A 259 15.05 11.07 -13.97
CA VAL A 259 15.45 10.68 -15.32
C VAL A 259 16.37 11.73 -15.94
N GLN A 260 16.04 13.01 -15.79
CA GLN A 260 16.84 14.12 -16.32
C GLN A 260 18.26 14.12 -15.73
N LEU A 261 18.38 14.02 -14.40
CA LEU A 261 19.68 13.99 -13.73
C LEU A 261 20.49 12.73 -14.08
N VAL A 262 19.86 11.56 -14.11
CA VAL A 262 20.53 10.30 -14.48
C VAL A 262 21.05 10.36 -15.92
N THR A 263 20.26 10.92 -16.84
CA THR A 263 20.66 11.13 -18.23
C THR A 263 21.87 12.06 -18.31
N ALA A 264 21.86 13.18 -17.58
CA ALA A 264 22.98 14.11 -17.54
C ALA A 264 24.26 13.46 -16.97
N LEU A 265 24.15 12.76 -15.83
CA LEU A 265 25.28 12.05 -15.21
C LEU A 265 25.87 11.00 -16.16
N ARG A 266 25.04 10.27 -16.91
CA ARG A 266 25.50 9.28 -17.90
C ARG A 266 26.17 9.95 -19.10
N ALA A 267 25.58 11.00 -19.65
CA ALA A 267 26.13 11.72 -20.80
C ALA A 267 27.52 12.33 -20.51
N LEU A 268 27.74 12.75 -19.27
CA LEU A 268 29.01 13.32 -18.81
C LEU A 268 30.03 12.27 -18.34
N GLY A 269 29.74 10.98 -18.51
CA GLY A 269 30.64 9.89 -18.10
C GLY A 269 30.73 9.65 -16.60
N GLY A 270 29.81 10.21 -15.80
CA GLY A 270 29.72 9.98 -14.36
C GLY A 270 29.18 8.60 -13.98
N LEU A 271 28.39 7.99 -14.89
CA LEU A 271 27.79 6.66 -14.71
C LEU A 271 28.27 5.68 -15.79
N ALA A 272 28.67 4.48 -15.39
CA ALA A 272 28.89 3.37 -16.28
C ALA A 272 27.58 2.88 -16.92
N PRO A 273 27.62 2.08 -18.01
CA PRO A 273 26.42 1.54 -18.65
C PRO A 273 25.50 0.77 -17.68
N ASP A 274 26.10 0.08 -16.71
CA ASP A 274 25.36 -0.66 -15.68
C ASP A 274 24.82 0.21 -14.52
N GLY A 275 25.05 1.52 -14.57
CA GLY A 275 24.61 2.49 -13.56
C GLY A 275 25.58 2.68 -12.39
N SER A 276 26.77 2.08 -12.40
CA SER A 276 27.79 2.35 -11.37
C SER A 276 28.28 3.79 -11.44
N VAL A 277 28.46 4.44 -10.29
CA VAL A 277 29.11 5.75 -10.23
C VAL A 277 30.62 5.56 -10.45
N VAL A 278 31.14 6.13 -11.54
CA VAL A 278 32.55 6.01 -11.95
C VAL A 278 33.28 7.35 -12.05
N GLY A 279 32.54 8.46 -12.11
CA GLY A 279 33.12 9.81 -12.16
C GLY A 279 32.27 10.81 -11.38
N TRP A 280 32.94 11.77 -10.72
CA TRP A 280 32.25 12.83 -10.00
C TRP A 280 31.98 14.02 -10.91
N VAL A 281 30.77 14.07 -11.48
CA VAL A 281 30.37 15.09 -12.47
C VAL A 281 29.09 15.83 -12.08
N LEU A 282 28.76 15.86 -10.78
CA LEU A 282 27.49 16.43 -10.30
C LEU A 282 27.35 17.93 -10.64
N ASP A 283 28.40 18.72 -10.50
CA ASP A 283 28.39 20.16 -10.83
C ASP A 283 28.03 20.41 -12.29
N ALA A 284 28.65 19.66 -13.21
CA ALA A 284 28.37 19.73 -14.64
C ALA A 284 26.98 19.15 -14.96
N ALA A 285 26.57 18.06 -14.31
CA ALA A 285 25.24 17.48 -14.50
C ALA A 285 24.14 18.44 -14.04
N ALA A 286 24.39 19.28 -13.03
CA ALA A 286 23.46 20.28 -12.55
C ALA A 286 23.29 21.46 -13.52
N GLU A 287 24.11 21.62 -14.55
CA GLU A 287 23.84 22.55 -15.66
C GLU A 287 22.72 22.02 -16.56
N GLN A 288 22.63 20.70 -16.72
CA GLN A 288 21.58 20.02 -17.49
C GLN A 288 20.34 19.67 -16.66
N ALA A 289 20.48 19.65 -15.33
CA ALA A 289 19.40 19.47 -14.35
C ALA A 289 19.40 20.59 -13.29
N PRO A 290 19.01 21.83 -13.64
CA PRO A 290 19.16 23.00 -12.75
C PRO A 290 18.41 22.91 -11.43
N TRP A 291 17.31 22.15 -11.39
CA TRP A 291 16.52 21.92 -10.17
C TRP A 291 17.36 21.32 -9.02
N VAL A 292 18.47 20.63 -9.34
CA VAL A 292 19.39 20.07 -8.34
C VAL A 292 20.05 21.16 -7.50
N ARG A 293 20.21 22.38 -8.04
CA ARG A 293 20.85 23.50 -7.35
C ARG A 293 19.97 24.15 -6.28
N GLU A 294 18.73 23.70 -6.10
CA GLU A 294 17.93 24.11 -4.95
C GLU A 294 18.65 23.78 -3.63
N PRO A 295 18.71 24.70 -2.64
CA PRO A 295 19.51 24.53 -1.43
C PRO A 295 19.24 23.25 -0.64
N SER A 296 18.02 22.73 -0.67
CA SER A 296 17.62 21.49 0.00
C SER A 296 17.90 20.23 -0.84
N LEU A 297 17.93 20.35 -2.17
CA LEU A 297 18.08 19.22 -3.09
C LEU A 297 19.54 18.92 -3.41
N TRP A 298 20.40 19.94 -3.49
CA TRP A 298 21.82 19.73 -3.77
C TRP A 298 22.49 18.77 -2.75
N PRO A 299 22.37 19.00 -1.43
CA PRO A 299 22.95 18.10 -0.44
C PRO A 299 22.30 16.72 -0.44
N ALA A 300 21.00 16.64 -0.76
CA ALA A 300 20.28 15.37 -0.85
C ALA A 300 20.78 14.52 -2.04
N VAL A 301 20.95 15.12 -3.22
CA VAL A 301 21.48 14.45 -4.42
C VAL A 301 22.93 14.03 -4.20
N TRP A 302 23.75 14.91 -3.62
CA TRP A 302 25.13 14.61 -3.25
C TRP A 302 25.20 13.36 -2.36
N ASN A 303 24.44 13.35 -1.26
CA ASN A 303 24.35 12.23 -0.33
C ASN A 303 23.93 10.92 -1.02
N GLN A 304 22.98 10.99 -1.96
CA GLN A 304 22.52 9.80 -2.68
C GLN A 304 23.54 9.25 -3.68
N LEU A 305 24.37 10.10 -4.29
CA LEU A 305 25.50 9.67 -5.13
C LEU A 305 26.61 9.05 -4.29
N SER A 306 26.96 9.66 -3.15
CA SER A 306 27.93 9.08 -2.21
C SER A 306 27.46 7.71 -1.69
N LEU A 307 26.16 7.57 -1.39
CA LEU A 307 25.55 6.30 -1.00
C LEU A 307 25.63 5.25 -2.13
N ALA A 308 25.47 5.67 -3.38
CA ALA A 308 25.56 4.79 -4.54
C ALA A 308 26.98 4.25 -4.73
N MET A 309 28.01 5.09 -4.57
CA MET A 309 29.41 4.67 -4.62
C MET A 309 29.73 3.61 -3.57
N GLY A 310 29.16 3.74 -2.36
CA GLY A 310 29.26 2.70 -1.35
C GLY A 310 30.53 2.74 -0.49
N ASN A 311 31.21 3.89 -0.41
CA ASN A 311 32.48 4.04 0.31
C ASN A 311 32.28 4.38 1.80
N HIS A 312 31.69 5.55 2.09
CA HIS A 312 31.47 6.00 3.47
C HIS A 312 30.28 6.95 3.53
N GLU A 313 29.10 6.44 3.89
CA GLU A 313 27.85 7.19 3.91
C GLU A 313 26.83 6.61 4.91
N ASN A 314 25.94 7.46 5.42
CA ASN A 314 24.83 7.06 6.27
C ASN A 314 23.84 6.15 5.51
N MET A 315 23.18 5.24 6.22
CA MET A 315 22.25 4.26 5.65
C MET A 315 20.97 4.21 6.47
N GLY A 316 19.93 4.90 6.00
CA GLY A 316 18.65 5.00 6.71
C GLY A 316 17.75 3.80 6.50
N GLU A 317 17.81 3.17 5.33
CA GLU A 317 16.92 2.07 4.90
C GLU A 317 16.90 0.84 5.80
N PHE A 318 17.92 0.64 6.63
CA PHE A 318 18.03 -0.52 7.53
C PHE A 318 17.41 -0.30 8.91
N THR A 319 17.02 0.94 9.26
CA THR A 319 16.61 1.33 10.62
C THR A 319 15.50 0.45 11.19
N ALA A 320 14.42 0.22 10.43
CA ALA A 320 13.29 -0.58 10.91
C ALA A 320 13.70 -2.05 11.17
N ALA A 321 14.59 -2.60 10.34
CA ALA A 321 15.11 -3.95 10.50
C ALA A 321 16.05 -4.03 11.73
N SER A 322 16.91 -3.03 11.90
CA SER A 322 17.81 -2.92 13.05
C SER A 322 17.06 -2.84 14.38
N LEU A 323 16.06 -1.98 14.47
CA LEU A 323 15.22 -1.85 15.66
C LEU A 323 14.47 -3.16 15.97
N ALA A 324 13.92 -3.83 14.95
CA ALA A 324 13.23 -5.12 15.13
C ALA A 324 14.18 -6.25 15.60
N TRP A 325 15.46 -6.18 15.23
CA TRP A 325 16.50 -7.10 15.72
C TRP A 325 16.83 -6.83 17.20
N LEU A 326 16.97 -5.55 17.58
CA LEU A 326 17.21 -5.13 18.97
C LEU A 326 16.03 -5.44 19.90
N GLU A 327 14.78 -5.25 19.45
CA GLU A 327 13.57 -5.65 20.19
C GLU A 327 13.58 -7.13 20.60
N ARG A 328 14.20 -7.97 19.75
CA ARG A 328 14.33 -9.41 19.96
C ARG A 328 15.64 -9.78 20.65
N ARG A 329 16.34 -8.80 21.23
CA ARG A 329 17.62 -8.93 21.94
C ARG A 329 18.67 -9.67 21.11
N GLY A 330 18.71 -9.39 19.81
CA GLY A 330 19.67 -9.97 18.88
C GLY A 330 19.44 -11.44 18.49
N LYS A 331 18.29 -12.02 18.85
CA LYS A 331 17.94 -13.43 18.54
C LYS A 331 17.27 -13.61 17.17
N ALA A 332 17.01 -12.53 16.44
CA ALA A 332 16.27 -12.59 15.19
C ALA A 332 17.20 -12.81 13.98
N ASN A 333 16.72 -13.51 12.97
CA ASN A 333 17.45 -13.63 11.70
C ASN A 333 17.44 -12.30 10.93
N VAL A 334 18.62 -11.68 10.80
CA VAL A 334 18.78 -10.37 10.14
C VAL A 334 18.31 -10.41 8.68
N LYS A 335 18.70 -11.44 7.90
CA LYS A 335 18.29 -11.57 6.48
C LYS A 335 16.77 -11.57 6.30
N SER A 336 16.05 -12.26 7.18
CA SER A 336 14.59 -12.27 7.16
C SER A 336 13.98 -10.91 7.51
N LEU A 337 14.59 -10.17 8.43
CA LEU A 337 14.13 -8.82 8.78
C LEU A 337 14.37 -7.84 7.63
N LEU A 338 15.54 -7.92 6.99
CA LEU A 338 15.87 -7.09 5.83
C LEU A 338 14.85 -7.23 4.70
N ARG A 339 14.53 -8.47 4.29
CA ARG A 339 13.52 -8.74 3.24
C ARG A 339 12.15 -8.16 3.54
N ARG A 340 11.78 -8.04 4.82
CA ARG A 340 10.43 -7.63 5.24
C ARG A 340 10.32 -6.14 5.52
N LEU A 341 11.40 -5.53 6.02
CA LEU A 341 11.35 -4.20 6.66
C LEU A 341 12.17 -3.14 5.91
N VAL A 342 13.07 -3.51 5.00
CA VAL A 342 13.76 -2.52 4.15
C VAL A 342 12.74 -1.98 3.13
N PRO A 343 12.54 -0.66 3.06
CA PRO A 343 11.60 -0.08 2.10
C PRO A 343 12.17 -0.15 0.68
N ALA A 344 11.35 -0.59 -0.28
CA ALA A 344 11.70 -0.56 -1.70
C ALA A 344 11.91 0.87 -2.22
N ARG A 345 11.13 1.82 -1.69
CA ARG A 345 11.22 3.26 -2.00
C ARG A 345 11.35 4.05 -0.69
N PRO A 346 12.58 4.33 -0.21
CA PRO A 346 12.79 5.12 1.00
C PRO A 346 12.10 6.49 1.00
N ALA A 347 11.93 7.12 -0.17
CA ALA A 347 11.23 8.40 -0.31
C ALA A 347 9.77 8.36 0.17
N ASP A 348 9.11 7.20 0.08
CA ASP A 348 7.69 6.99 0.39
C ASP A 348 7.44 6.63 1.86
N VAL A 349 8.50 6.44 2.66
CA VAL A 349 8.33 6.11 4.07
C VAL A 349 7.59 7.24 4.79
N THR A 350 6.59 6.89 5.60
CA THR A 350 5.80 7.83 6.41
C THR A 350 5.83 7.42 7.89
N ILE A 351 5.54 8.36 8.79
CA ILE A 351 5.51 8.09 10.24
C ILE A 351 4.29 7.29 10.71
N ASN A 352 3.29 7.12 9.86
CA ASN A 352 2.06 6.40 10.22
C ASN A 352 2.20 4.88 10.11
N GLY A 353 3.40 4.41 9.76
CA GLY A 353 3.63 3.03 9.35
C GLY A 353 2.86 2.71 8.06
N ARG A 354 3.17 1.55 7.46
CA ARG A 354 2.23 0.96 6.51
C ARG A 354 0.98 0.62 7.30
N MET A 355 -0.10 1.39 7.13
CA MET A 355 -1.42 0.95 7.58
C MET A 355 -1.82 -0.21 6.67
N GLY A 356 -1.32 -1.40 6.99
CA GLY A 356 -1.67 -2.61 6.26
C GLY A 356 -3.17 -2.88 6.38
N GLY A 357 -3.73 -3.67 5.47
CA GLY A 357 -5.17 -3.96 5.45
C GLY A 357 -5.74 -4.38 6.82
N ALA A 358 -4.98 -5.11 7.64
CA ALA A 358 -5.37 -5.48 8.99
C ALA A 358 -5.51 -4.29 9.96
N ALA A 359 -4.64 -3.28 9.86
CA ALA A 359 -4.74 -2.06 10.67
C ALA A 359 -5.90 -1.17 10.21
N ALA A 360 -6.16 -1.11 8.90
CA ALA A 360 -7.32 -0.43 8.33
C ALA A 360 -8.65 -1.07 8.79
N ALA A 361 -8.71 -2.41 8.76
CA ALA A 361 -9.86 -3.16 9.24
C ALA A 361 -10.07 -3.01 10.75
N ALA A 362 -9.00 -3.09 11.55
CA ALA A 362 -9.07 -2.88 13.00
C ALA A 362 -9.56 -1.46 13.35
N TRP A 363 -9.12 -0.45 12.60
CA TRP A 363 -9.58 0.93 12.74
C TRP A 363 -11.08 1.07 12.50
N LEU A 364 -11.58 0.60 11.35
CA LEU A 364 -13.01 0.71 11.04
C LEU A 364 -13.88 -0.15 11.97
N HIS A 365 -13.40 -1.32 12.37
CA HIS A 365 -14.06 -2.15 13.38
C HIS A 365 -14.21 -1.40 14.71
N ALA A 366 -13.15 -0.75 15.18
CA ALA A 366 -13.20 0.08 16.39
C ALA A 366 -14.15 1.29 16.23
N CYS A 367 -14.22 1.92 15.06
CA CYS A 367 -15.14 3.02 14.82
C CYS A 367 -16.62 2.60 14.77
N THR A 368 -16.90 1.34 14.42
CA THR A 368 -18.27 0.84 14.16
C THR A 368 -19.25 1.08 15.32
N PRO A 369 -18.96 0.69 16.57
CA PRO A 369 -19.87 0.96 17.70
C PRO A 369 -19.87 2.42 18.17
N ARG A 370 -18.88 3.23 17.76
CA ARG A 370 -18.65 4.59 18.28
C ARG A 370 -19.25 5.69 17.40
N LEU A 371 -19.42 5.43 16.11
CA LEU A 371 -19.86 6.43 15.13
C LEU A 371 -21.21 6.03 14.52
N ARG A 372 -22.11 7.02 14.41
CA ARG A 372 -23.38 6.86 13.68
C ARG A 372 -23.14 6.78 12.17
N PRO A 373 -23.93 5.98 11.43
CA PRO A 373 -23.93 6.00 9.96
C PRO A 373 -24.10 7.41 9.39
N GLY A 374 -23.41 7.69 8.27
CA GLY A 374 -23.40 8.98 7.59
C GLY A 374 -22.03 9.64 7.60
N ALA A 375 -22.00 10.98 7.72
CA ALA A 375 -20.79 11.78 7.56
C ALA A 375 -19.65 11.39 8.53
N ALA A 376 -19.97 11.06 9.79
CA ALA A 376 -18.96 10.69 10.79
C ALA A 376 -18.17 9.43 10.39
N ARG A 377 -18.88 8.38 9.96
CA ARG A 377 -18.20 7.17 9.45
C ARG A 377 -17.49 7.42 8.13
N LEU A 378 -18.02 8.27 7.26
CA LEU A 378 -17.35 8.62 6.00
C LEU A 378 -15.99 9.28 6.25
N VAL A 379 -15.91 10.24 7.17
CA VAL A 379 -14.65 10.88 7.57
C VAL A 379 -13.67 9.85 8.13
N ALA A 380 -14.13 8.95 9.00
CA ALA A 380 -13.30 7.87 9.54
C ALA A 380 -12.82 6.88 8.45
N ALA A 381 -13.57 6.74 7.36
CA ALA A 381 -13.24 5.88 6.23
C ALA A 381 -12.26 6.50 5.23
N LEU A 382 -12.09 7.82 5.18
CA LEU A 382 -11.23 8.49 4.19
C LEU A 382 -9.80 7.93 4.09
N PRO A 383 -9.07 7.66 5.19
CA PRO A 383 -7.73 7.08 5.10
C PRO A 383 -7.74 5.69 4.46
N VAL A 384 -8.78 4.89 4.71
CA VAL A 384 -8.92 3.54 4.16
C VAL A 384 -9.26 3.61 2.68
N LEU A 385 -10.14 4.53 2.27
CA LEU A 385 -10.49 4.75 0.86
C LEU A 385 -9.28 5.25 0.07
N ALA A 386 -8.46 6.13 0.64
CA ALA A 386 -7.21 6.58 0.04
C ALA A 386 -6.22 5.41 -0.17
N LEU A 387 -6.08 4.52 0.82
CA LEU A 387 -5.26 3.31 0.69
C LEU A 387 -5.80 2.38 -0.39
N CYS A 388 -7.12 2.21 -0.48
CA CYS A 388 -7.74 1.40 -1.53
C CYS A 388 -7.42 1.93 -2.93
N GLY A 389 -7.55 3.25 -3.15
CA GLY A 389 -7.21 3.88 -4.43
C GLY A 389 -5.70 3.91 -4.73
N ALA A 390 -4.84 3.93 -3.71
CA ALA A 390 -3.40 3.88 -3.92
C ALA A 390 -2.88 2.46 -4.19
N ALA A 391 -3.66 1.42 -3.87
CA ALA A 391 -3.22 0.02 -3.92
C ALA A 391 -2.68 -0.44 -5.29
N PRO A 392 -3.26 -0.04 -6.44
CA PRO A 392 -2.74 -0.47 -7.75
C PRO A 392 -1.53 0.33 -8.25
N LEU A 393 -1.18 1.46 -7.62
CA LEU A 393 -0.12 2.36 -8.08
C LEU A 393 1.31 1.77 -8.10
N PRO A 394 1.69 0.81 -7.21
CA PRO A 394 3.03 0.23 -7.23
C PRO A 394 3.33 -0.67 -8.44
N PHE A 395 2.31 -1.11 -9.18
CA PHE A 395 2.46 -2.12 -10.25
C PHE A 395 2.72 -1.48 -11.62
N ARG A 396 3.44 -2.21 -12.47
CA ARG A 396 3.88 -1.71 -13.79
C ARG A 396 2.74 -1.70 -14.81
N ARG A 397 2.48 -0.52 -15.37
CA ARG A 397 1.45 -0.25 -16.39
C ARG A 397 1.92 -0.61 -17.80
N VAL A 398 0.99 -0.63 -18.75
CA VAL A 398 1.31 -0.71 -20.18
C VAL A 398 2.06 0.55 -20.63
N PRO A 399 3.21 0.42 -21.30
CA PRO A 399 3.92 1.55 -21.89
C PRO A 399 3.04 2.32 -22.88
N SER A 400 3.28 3.63 -23.02
CA SER A 400 2.57 4.41 -24.02
C SER A 400 3.03 4.03 -25.43
N PRO A 401 2.13 3.93 -26.43
CA PRO A 401 2.53 3.78 -27.82
C PRO A 401 3.45 4.94 -28.21
N GLY A 402 4.68 4.63 -28.62
CA GLY A 402 5.71 5.61 -28.99
C GLY A 402 6.64 6.07 -27.85
N SER A 403 6.49 5.59 -26.61
CA SER A 403 7.61 5.67 -25.66
C SER A 403 8.71 4.75 -26.16
N ALA A 404 9.94 5.24 -26.27
CA ALA A 404 11.11 4.44 -26.65
C ALA A 404 11.03 3.07 -25.96
N GLN A 405 11.25 2.02 -26.75
CA GLN A 405 11.26 0.64 -26.31
C GLN A 405 12.37 0.51 -25.26
N ASP A 406 11.99 0.77 -24.00
CA ASP A 406 12.88 0.67 -22.86
C ASP A 406 13.28 -0.81 -22.81
N ASN A 407 14.58 -1.09 -22.89
CA ASN A 407 15.16 -2.44 -22.80
C ASN A 407 14.99 -3.05 -21.39
N ASP A 408 13.94 -2.67 -20.66
CA ASP A 408 13.56 -3.20 -19.38
C ASP A 408 13.04 -4.63 -19.57
N GLN A 409 13.81 -5.61 -19.10
CA GLN A 409 13.57 -7.06 -19.23
C GLN A 409 12.33 -7.59 -18.48
N HIS A 410 11.43 -6.72 -18.00
CA HIS A 410 10.31 -7.11 -17.14
C HIS A 410 8.97 -6.70 -17.76
N PRO A 411 8.07 -7.67 -18.04
CA PRO A 411 6.79 -7.41 -18.70
C PRO A 411 5.83 -6.59 -17.81
N PRO A 412 4.84 -5.89 -18.41
CA PRO A 412 3.82 -5.15 -17.67
C PRO A 412 2.96 -6.08 -16.81
N GLU A 413 2.54 -5.62 -15.63
CA GLU A 413 1.82 -6.41 -14.62
C GLU A 413 0.29 -6.19 -14.71
N ILE A 414 -0.27 -6.24 -15.92
CA ILE A 414 -1.67 -5.86 -16.17
C ILE A 414 -2.64 -6.69 -15.34
N VAL A 415 -2.46 -8.01 -15.31
CA VAL A 415 -3.35 -8.91 -14.57
C VAL A 415 -3.31 -8.56 -13.09
N THR A 416 -2.13 -8.31 -12.53
CA THR A 416 -1.99 -7.88 -11.12
C THR A 416 -2.70 -6.55 -10.86
N ILE A 417 -2.55 -5.56 -11.75
CA ILE A 417 -3.25 -4.28 -11.66
C ILE A 417 -4.77 -4.49 -11.63
N VAL A 418 -5.31 -5.24 -12.59
CA VAL A 418 -6.74 -5.55 -12.70
C VAL A 418 -7.27 -6.18 -11.41
N LEU A 419 -6.54 -7.16 -10.87
CA LEU A 419 -6.95 -7.90 -9.67
C LEU A 419 -6.90 -7.04 -8.41
N VAL A 420 -5.84 -6.24 -8.24
CA VAL A 420 -5.68 -5.34 -7.08
C VAL A 420 -6.69 -4.20 -7.13
N GLU A 421 -6.91 -3.61 -8.31
CA GLU A 421 -7.93 -2.57 -8.51
C GLU A 421 -9.32 -3.12 -8.19
N PHE A 422 -9.68 -4.27 -8.75
CA PHE A 422 -10.97 -4.90 -8.50
C PHE A 422 -11.18 -5.23 -7.00
N ALA A 423 -10.16 -5.78 -6.34
CA ALA A 423 -10.26 -6.14 -4.92
C ALA A 423 -10.35 -4.90 -4.01
N PHE A 424 -9.51 -3.89 -4.24
CA PHE A 424 -9.35 -2.77 -3.31
C PHE A 424 -10.12 -1.52 -3.74
N THR A 425 -9.83 -0.98 -4.92
CA THR A 425 -10.45 0.25 -5.44
C THR A 425 -11.94 0.07 -5.67
N TRP A 426 -12.37 -1.13 -6.06
CA TRP A 426 -13.79 -1.44 -6.24
C TRP A 426 -14.41 -2.12 -5.01
N LEU A 427 -14.17 -3.40 -4.77
CA LEU A 427 -14.94 -4.17 -3.80
C LEU A 427 -14.72 -3.69 -2.35
N CYS A 428 -13.47 -3.53 -1.90
CA CYS A 428 -13.16 -3.05 -0.55
C CYS A 428 -13.71 -1.63 -0.34
N ALA A 429 -13.40 -0.70 -1.24
CA ALA A 429 -13.87 0.67 -1.14
C ALA A 429 -15.41 0.76 -1.11
N PHE A 430 -16.11 -0.02 -1.93
CA PHE A 430 -17.58 0.00 -1.95
C PHE A 430 -18.18 -0.61 -0.69
N LYS A 431 -17.56 -1.65 -0.11
CA LYS A 431 -17.97 -2.17 1.21
C LYS A 431 -17.75 -1.15 2.32
N VAL A 432 -16.65 -0.39 2.28
CA VAL A 432 -16.34 0.68 3.23
C VAL A 432 -17.32 1.86 3.08
N LEU A 433 -17.65 2.25 1.84
CA LEU A 433 -18.68 3.26 1.56
C LEU A 433 -20.07 2.80 2.03
N ALA A 434 -20.44 1.54 1.78
CA ALA A 434 -21.66 0.97 2.29
C ALA A 434 -21.68 0.99 3.82
N TRP A 435 -20.59 0.58 4.48
CA TRP A 435 -20.44 0.65 5.94
C TRP A 435 -20.63 2.07 6.49
N ALA A 436 -20.06 3.07 5.81
CA ALA A 436 -20.21 4.46 6.18
C ALA A 436 -21.68 4.89 6.13
N CYS A 437 -22.43 4.44 5.14
CA CYS A 437 -23.86 4.68 5.00
C CYS A 437 -24.76 3.76 5.84
N GLY A 438 -24.21 2.87 6.67
CA GLY A 438 -25.01 1.92 7.47
C GLY A 438 -25.62 0.79 6.64
N ARG A 439 -25.03 0.46 5.49
CA ARG A 439 -25.49 -0.56 4.53
C ARG A 439 -24.45 -1.66 4.34
N GLY A 440 -24.89 -2.77 3.75
CA GLY A 440 -24.02 -3.88 3.38
C GLY A 440 -23.50 -4.72 4.56
N PRO A 441 -22.70 -5.75 4.27
CA PRO A 441 -22.35 -6.80 5.23
C PRO A 441 -21.52 -6.31 6.42
N LEU A 442 -20.71 -5.27 6.23
CA LEU A 442 -19.89 -4.68 7.29
C LEU A 442 -20.72 -3.87 8.32
N ALA A 443 -21.88 -3.34 7.93
CA ALA A 443 -22.77 -2.61 8.84
C ALA A 443 -23.81 -3.52 9.51
N GLN A 444 -24.20 -4.62 8.85
CA GLN A 444 -25.29 -5.50 9.29
C GLN A 444 -24.84 -6.62 10.23
N ARG A 445 -23.55 -6.97 10.25
CA ARG A 445 -23.02 -8.01 11.14
C ARG A 445 -22.27 -7.38 12.32
N ALA A 446 -22.65 -7.75 13.54
CA ALA A 446 -21.81 -7.57 14.72
C ALA A 446 -20.65 -8.59 14.66
N CYS A 447 -19.69 -8.37 13.76
CA CYS A 447 -18.57 -9.27 13.55
C CYS A 447 -17.48 -9.07 14.62
N ALA A 448 -16.87 -10.18 15.05
CA ALA A 448 -15.55 -10.14 15.67
C ALA A 448 -14.52 -9.50 14.70
N PRO A 449 -13.39 -8.98 15.20
CA PRO A 449 -12.41 -8.25 14.38
C PRO A 449 -11.90 -9.02 13.16
N LEU A 450 -11.70 -10.34 13.29
CA LEU A 450 -11.15 -11.19 12.24
C LEU A 450 -12.14 -11.42 11.07
N PRO A 451 -13.40 -11.86 11.30
CA PRO A 451 -14.43 -11.87 10.26
C PRO A 451 -14.66 -10.50 9.61
N PHE A 452 -14.61 -9.40 10.39
CA PHE A 452 -14.74 -8.05 9.85
C PHE A 452 -13.61 -7.75 8.85
N ALA A 453 -12.36 -8.03 9.22
CA ALA A 453 -11.21 -7.84 8.34
C ALA A 453 -11.28 -8.72 7.09
N ALA A 454 -11.68 -9.99 7.24
CA ALA A 454 -11.82 -10.91 6.11
C ALA A 454 -12.88 -10.43 5.11
N VAL A 455 -14.06 -10.01 5.59
CA VAL A 455 -15.14 -9.51 4.71
C VAL A 455 -14.76 -8.19 4.06
N MET A 456 -14.04 -7.32 4.76
CA MET A 456 -13.60 -6.03 4.21
C MET A 456 -12.57 -6.23 3.09
N LEU A 457 -11.51 -6.98 3.36
CA LEU A 457 -10.32 -7.04 2.51
C LEU A 457 -10.42 -8.07 1.39
N ALA A 458 -11.11 -9.19 1.61
CA ALA A 458 -11.21 -10.22 0.60
C ALA A 458 -12.31 -9.87 -0.42
N PRO A 459 -12.16 -10.27 -1.69
CA PRO A 459 -13.14 -10.03 -2.75
C PRO A 459 -14.35 -10.99 -2.65
N ILE A 460 -14.92 -11.14 -1.45
CA ILE A 460 -16.04 -12.05 -1.15
C ILE A 460 -17.30 -11.28 -0.77
N THR A 461 -18.45 -11.87 -1.04
CA THR A 461 -19.74 -11.39 -0.53
C THR A 461 -20.29 -12.41 0.45
N PRO A 462 -20.49 -12.07 1.74
CA PRO A 462 -21.08 -13.02 2.67
C PRO A 462 -22.55 -13.30 2.33
N SER A 463 -22.96 -14.56 2.45
CA SER A 463 -24.38 -14.94 2.38
C SER A 463 -25.12 -14.38 3.60
N ALA A 464 -26.35 -13.91 3.42
CA ALA A 464 -27.20 -13.48 4.53
C ALA A 464 -27.62 -14.69 5.38
N GLU A 465 -27.33 -14.70 6.68
CA GLU A 465 -27.86 -15.71 7.60
C GLU A 465 -29.25 -15.32 8.10
N GLY A 466 -30.24 -16.21 7.91
CA GLY A 466 -31.22 -16.56 8.95
C GLY A 466 -32.12 -15.49 9.59
N SER A 467 -32.64 -14.49 8.88
CA SER A 467 -33.70 -13.61 9.42
C SER A 467 -34.91 -13.50 8.48
N SER A 468 -35.62 -14.60 8.30
CA SER A 468 -37.04 -14.52 8.00
C SER A 468 -37.77 -15.55 8.84
N PRO A 469 -38.65 -15.15 9.77
CA PRO A 469 -39.66 -16.06 10.27
C PRO A 469 -40.40 -16.61 9.06
N ALA A 470 -40.62 -17.92 9.04
CA ALA A 470 -41.45 -18.56 8.02
C ALA A 470 -42.79 -17.80 7.92
N GLY A 471 -43.01 -17.06 6.84
CA GLY A 471 -44.25 -16.28 6.64
C GLY A 471 -44.12 -14.93 5.93
N SER A 472 -42.94 -14.30 5.85
CA SER A 472 -42.82 -13.03 5.10
C SER A 472 -42.46 -13.28 3.63
N GLY A 473 -43.39 -13.02 2.71
CA GLY A 473 -43.25 -13.24 1.26
C GLY A 473 -42.20 -12.38 0.53
N ARG A 474 -41.14 -11.90 1.21
CA ARG A 474 -39.98 -11.29 0.54
C ARG A 474 -39.03 -12.40 0.12
N ARG A 475 -39.11 -12.82 -1.15
CA ARG A 475 -38.06 -13.63 -1.79
C ARG A 475 -36.74 -12.86 -1.69
N ASN A 476 -35.88 -13.21 -0.73
CA ASN A 476 -34.47 -12.87 -0.81
C ASN A 476 -33.99 -13.44 -2.16
N GLY A 477 -33.38 -12.59 -2.99
CA GLY A 477 -32.79 -13.06 -4.25
C GLY A 477 -31.68 -14.08 -3.99
N ARG A 478 -30.86 -14.38 -5.00
CA ARG A 478 -29.76 -15.37 -4.93
C ARG A 478 -28.70 -15.10 -3.84
N GLN A 479 -28.80 -14.01 -3.09
CA GLN A 479 -28.01 -13.71 -1.89
C GLN A 479 -28.28 -14.67 -0.71
N GLY A 480 -29.37 -15.45 -0.77
CA GLY A 480 -29.63 -16.55 0.15
C GLY A 480 -29.04 -17.89 -0.30
N GLU A 481 -28.44 -17.97 -1.48
CA GLU A 481 -27.80 -19.19 -2.00
C GLU A 481 -26.35 -19.28 -1.49
N HIS A 482 -25.95 -20.47 -1.05
CA HIS A 482 -24.58 -20.76 -0.62
C HIS A 482 -23.78 -21.30 -1.80
N ALA A 483 -22.55 -20.80 -1.98
CA ALA A 483 -21.64 -21.24 -3.04
C ALA A 483 -21.13 -22.69 -2.90
N GLY A 484 -21.60 -23.42 -1.88
CA GLY A 484 -21.10 -24.74 -1.49
C GLY A 484 -20.05 -24.69 -0.38
N GLY A 485 -19.58 -25.86 0.06
CA GLY A 485 -18.50 -25.98 1.04
C GLY A 485 -17.12 -25.73 0.43
N ALA A 486 -16.07 -25.71 1.25
CA ALA A 486 -14.70 -25.47 0.80
C ALA A 486 -14.25 -26.42 -0.32
N ALA A 487 -14.67 -27.69 -0.28
CA ALA A 487 -14.38 -28.68 -1.32
C ALA A 487 -15.06 -28.36 -2.67
N THR A 488 -16.30 -27.86 -2.65
CA THR A 488 -17.02 -27.43 -3.87
C THR A 488 -16.34 -26.22 -4.50
N LEU A 489 -15.90 -25.26 -3.68
CA LEU A 489 -15.17 -24.09 -4.13
C LEU A 489 -13.80 -24.47 -4.70
N ALA A 490 -13.08 -25.42 -4.07
CA ALA A 490 -11.81 -25.93 -4.56
C ALA A 490 -11.95 -26.70 -5.89
N ALA A 491 -13.00 -27.52 -6.05
CA ALA A 491 -13.28 -28.21 -7.30
C ALA A 491 -13.63 -27.23 -8.43
N ALA A 492 -14.46 -26.23 -8.14
CA ALA A 492 -14.79 -25.17 -9.10
C ALA A 492 -13.55 -24.37 -9.50
N PHE A 493 -12.65 -24.09 -8.53
CA PHE A 493 -11.36 -23.47 -8.77
C PHE A 493 -10.49 -24.30 -9.72
N GLY A 494 -10.34 -25.61 -9.47
CA GLY A 494 -9.60 -26.52 -10.35
C GLY A 494 -10.15 -26.56 -11.78
N ALA A 495 -11.47 -26.64 -11.94
CA ALA A 495 -12.12 -26.62 -13.26
C ALA A 495 -11.84 -25.32 -14.05
N LYS A 496 -11.73 -24.18 -13.36
CA LYS A 496 -11.44 -22.88 -13.99
C LYS A 496 -9.96 -22.75 -14.37
N VAL A 497 -9.05 -23.34 -13.61
CA VAL A 497 -7.64 -23.45 -14.02
C VAL A 497 -7.53 -24.24 -15.33
N LEU A 498 -8.22 -25.37 -15.44
CA LEU A 498 -8.28 -26.14 -16.69
C LEU A 498 -8.88 -25.33 -17.85
N LEU A 499 -9.91 -24.54 -17.59
CA LEU A 499 -10.50 -23.64 -18.59
C LEU A 499 -9.52 -22.57 -19.09
N VAL A 500 -8.71 -21.98 -18.20
CA VAL A 500 -7.65 -21.03 -18.60
C VAL A 500 -6.64 -21.73 -19.49
N LEU A 501 -6.13 -22.90 -19.09
CA LEU A 501 -5.14 -23.65 -19.85
C LEU A 501 -5.69 -24.05 -21.24
N ALA A 502 -6.91 -24.56 -21.29
CA ALA A 502 -7.58 -24.91 -22.54
C ALA A 502 -7.80 -23.69 -23.44
N GLY A 503 -8.17 -22.53 -22.86
CA GLY A 503 -8.30 -21.27 -23.59
C GLY A 503 -6.97 -20.80 -24.18
N LEU A 504 -5.88 -20.87 -23.40
CA LEU A 504 -4.53 -20.53 -23.88
C LEU A 504 -4.10 -21.45 -25.02
N ALA A 505 -4.34 -22.76 -24.91
CA ALA A 505 -4.06 -23.71 -25.98
C ALA A 505 -4.89 -23.43 -27.24
N ALA A 506 -6.18 -23.14 -27.09
CA ALA A 506 -7.06 -22.79 -28.22
C ALA A 506 -6.63 -21.48 -28.91
N LEU A 507 -6.08 -20.51 -28.17
CA LEU A 507 -5.54 -19.28 -28.74
C LEU A 507 -4.30 -19.50 -29.62
N GLN A 508 -3.56 -20.60 -29.44
CA GLN A 508 -2.44 -20.98 -30.31
C GLN A 508 -2.89 -21.45 -31.70
N LEU A 509 -4.18 -21.80 -31.86
CA LEU A 509 -4.75 -22.19 -33.15
C LEU A 509 -5.13 -20.98 -34.04
N ASP A 510 -4.79 -19.77 -33.59
CA ASP A 510 -5.11 -18.48 -34.20
C ASP A 510 -6.55 -18.36 -34.75
N PRO A 511 -7.56 -18.47 -33.87
CA PRO A 511 -8.96 -18.43 -34.30
C PRO A 511 -9.35 -17.03 -34.84
N PRO A 512 -10.41 -16.94 -35.67
CA PRO A 512 -10.94 -15.66 -36.14
C PRO A 512 -11.24 -14.69 -34.99
N LEU A 513 -11.16 -13.38 -35.26
CA LEU A 513 -11.18 -12.33 -34.22
C LEU A 513 -12.33 -12.46 -33.21
N LEU A 514 -13.57 -12.67 -33.66
CA LEU A 514 -14.72 -12.83 -32.76
C LEU A 514 -14.61 -14.08 -31.87
N ALA A 515 -14.05 -15.18 -32.40
CA ALA A 515 -13.80 -16.39 -31.62
C ALA A 515 -12.66 -16.16 -30.62
N LYS A 516 -11.62 -15.41 -30.99
CA LYS A 516 -10.52 -14.99 -30.11
C LYS A 516 -11.03 -14.14 -28.94
N GLU A 517 -11.90 -13.17 -29.21
CA GLU A 517 -12.56 -12.33 -28.19
C GLU A 517 -13.51 -13.12 -27.28
N PHE A 518 -14.19 -14.13 -27.82
CA PHE A 518 -14.97 -15.05 -27.01
C PHE A 518 -14.07 -15.84 -26.05
N LEU A 519 -12.93 -16.36 -26.51
CA LEU A 519 -11.94 -17.02 -25.65
C LEU A 519 -11.37 -16.06 -24.59
N TYR A 520 -11.10 -14.79 -24.94
CA TYR A 520 -10.69 -13.78 -23.97
C TYR A 520 -11.77 -13.52 -22.90
N THR A 521 -13.05 -13.54 -23.29
CA THR A 521 -14.16 -13.41 -22.34
C THR A 521 -14.20 -14.59 -21.36
N LEU A 522 -13.96 -15.82 -21.83
CA LEU A 522 -13.85 -17.01 -20.99
C LEU A 522 -12.63 -16.94 -20.07
N GLY A 523 -11.49 -16.46 -20.58
CA GLY A 523 -10.28 -16.23 -19.79
C GLY A 523 -10.49 -15.20 -18.68
N LEU A 524 -11.13 -14.06 -19.00
CA LEU A 524 -11.48 -13.03 -18.02
C LEU A 524 -12.39 -13.58 -16.92
N TYR A 525 -13.42 -14.33 -17.30
CA TYR A 525 -14.29 -15.04 -16.35
C TYR A 525 -13.49 -15.95 -15.42
N ALA A 526 -12.59 -16.76 -15.97
CA ALA A 526 -11.81 -17.72 -15.20
C ALA A 526 -10.81 -17.04 -14.25
N VAL A 527 -10.12 -15.99 -14.69
CA VAL A 527 -9.16 -15.22 -13.87
C VAL A 527 -9.87 -14.49 -12.73
N LEU A 528 -10.98 -13.80 -13.00
CA LEU A 528 -11.76 -13.13 -11.96
C LEU A 528 -12.31 -14.13 -10.94
N SER A 529 -12.85 -15.25 -11.43
CA SER A 529 -13.39 -16.29 -10.56
C SER A 529 -12.30 -16.97 -9.72
N PHE A 530 -11.11 -17.21 -10.28
CA PHE A 530 -9.96 -17.76 -9.55
C PHE A 530 -9.61 -16.91 -8.32
N VAL A 531 -9.53 -15.59 -8.48
CA VAL A 531 -9.16 -14.66 -7.40
C VAL A 531 -10.25 -14.46 -6.37
N MET A 532 -11.51 -14.72 -6.71
CA MET A 532 -12.59 -14.65 -5.73
C MET A 532 -12.82 -15.98 -5.01
N ASP A 533 -12.80 -17.11 -5.74
CA ASP A 533 -13.12 -18.43 -5.20
C ASP A 533 -12.01 -18.98 -4.30
N GLY A 534 -10.73 -18.72 -4.61
CA GLY A 534 -9.60 -19.13 -3.77
C GLY A 534 -9.65 -18.54 -2.36
N PRO A 535 -9.69 -17.20 -2.20
CA PRO A 535 -9.88 -16.56 -0.89
C PRO A 535 -11.19 -16.95 -0.22
N ALA A 536 -12.28 -17.12 -0.98
CA ALA A 536 -13.54 -17.59 -0.41
C ALA A 536 -13.43 -19.00 0.17
N ALA A 537 -12.76 -19.94 -0.50
CA ALA A 537 -12.53 -21.28 0.01
C ALA A 537 -11.71 -21.25 1.30
N LEU A 538 -10.63 -20.46 1.32
CA LEU A 538 -9.76 -20.31 2.49
C LEU A 538 -10.49 -19.67 3.68
N ILE A 539 -11.21 -18.58 3.45
CA ILE A 539 -11.95 -17.86 4.50
C ILE A 539 -13.13 -18.70 5.01
N SER A 540 -13.82 -19.41 4.13
CA SER A 540 -14.89 -20.33 4.52
C SER A 540 -14.34 -21.46 5.39
N ALA A 541 -13.18 -22.02 5.05
CA ALA A 541 -12.55 -23.11 5.80
C ALA A 541 -11.99 -22.65 7.16
N LEU A 542 -11.36 -21.48 7.24
CA LEU A 542 -10.65 -21.01 8.44
C LEU A 542 -11.53 -20.19 9.40
N ILE A 543 -12.50 -19.45 8.87
CA ILE A 543 -13.27 -18.44 9.63
C ILE A 543 -14.78 -18.78 9.65
N GLY A 544 -15.22 -19.77 8.87
CA GLY A 544 -16.62 -20.22 8.84
C GLY A 544 -17.59 -19.22 8.17
N VAL A 545 -17.08 -18.19 7.49
CA VAL A 545 -17.92 -17.21 6.79
C VAL A 545 -18.54 -17.86 5.56
N ARG A 546 -19.86 -17.97 5.53
CA ARG A 546 -20.58 -18.44 4.33
C ARG A 546 -20.52 -17.37 3.23
N VAL A 547 -20.11 -17.77 2.03
CA VAL A 547 -19.91 -16.88 0.87
C VAL A 547 -20.99 -17.14 -0.19
N ALA A 548 -21.53 -16.07 -0.75
CA ALA A 548 -22.45 -16.10 -1.89
C ALA A 548 -21.67 -16.40 -3.18
N PRO A 549 -22.25 -17.11 -4.15
CA PRO A 549 -21.57 -17.42 -5.41
C PRO A 549 -21.14 -16.14 -6.14
N HIS A 550 -19.92 -16.13 -6.67
CA HIS A 550 -19.40 -15.00 -7.46
C HIS A 550 -19.93 -15.01 -8.90
N PHE A 551 -20.12 -16.21 -9.46
CA PHE A 551 -20.70 -16.44 -10.77
C PHE A 551 -21.68 -17.61 -10.73
N ASP A 552 -22.66 -17.61 -11.64
CA ASP A 552 -23.55 -18.76 -11.86
C ASP A 552 -23.80 -19.02 -13.34
N ALA A 553 -23.00 -19.93 -13.92
CA ALA A 553 -23.09 -20.38 -15.30
C ALA A 553 -23.54 -19.27 -16.28
N PRO A 554 -22.73 -18.22 -16.50
CA PRO A 554 -23.11 -17.07 -17.34
C PRO A 554 -23.61 -17.44 -18.74
N TRP A 555 -23.06 -18.51 -19.31
CA TRP A 555 -23.46 -19.07 -20.60
C TRP A 555 -24.88 -19.65 -20.64
N ARG A 556 -25.59 -19.76 -19.50
CA ARG A 556 -27.01 -20.18 -19.44
C ARG A 556 -27.98 -19.01 -19.35
N ALA A 557 -27.52 -17.77 -19.45
CA ALA A 557 -28.41 -16.60 -19.44
C ALA A 557 -29.39 -16.67 -20.61
N THR A 558 -30.69 -16.48 -20.34
CA THR A 558 -31.74 -16.41 -21.37
C THR A 558 -32.18 -14.97 -21.66
N SER A 559 -31.57 -14.00 -20.96
CA SER A 559 -31.81 -12.58 -21.15
C SER A 559 -30.62 -11.75 -20.64
N LEU A 560 -30.46 -10.53 -21.16
CA LEU A 560 -29.42 -9.58 -20.71
C LEU A 560 -29.59 -9.22 -19.23
N ALA A 561 -30.83 -9.02 -18.80
CA ALA A 561 -31.13 -8.76 -17.39
C ALA A 561 -30.73 -9.94 -16.49
N GLU A 562 -30.94 -11.18 -16.95
CA GLU A 562 -30.54 -12.39 -16.22
C GLU A 562 -29.02 -12.51 -16.13
N PHE A 563 -28.30 -12.25 -17.22
CA PHE A 563 -26.85 -12.28 -17.28
C PHE A 563 -26.24 -11.38 -16.19
N TRP A 564 -26.57 -10.08 -16.21
CA TRP A 564 -25.97 -9.09 -15.32
C TRP A 564 -26.44 -9.18 -13.87
N SER A 565 -27.70 -9.56 -13.61
CA SER A 565 -28.25 -9.52 -12.24
C SER A 565 -28.17 -10.85 -11.48
N LYS A 566 -27.92 -11.97 -12.17
CA LYS A 566 -28.01 -13.31 -11.57
C LYS A 566 -26.85 -14.24 -11.88
N ARG A 567 -25.97 -13.91 -12.83
CA ARG A 567 -25.00 -14.90 -13.35
C ARG A 567 -23.58 -14.37 -13.47
N TRP A 568 -23.40 -13.13 -13.90
CA TRP A 568 -22.10 -12.49 -14.09
C TRP A 568 -21.74 -11.60 -12.90
N ASP A 569 -20.55 -11.81 -12.33
CA ASP A 569 -19.95 -11.00 -11.26
C ASP A 569 -20.95 -10.47 -10.22
N LEU A 570 -21.44 -11.40 -9.43
CA LEU A 570 -22.41 -11.12 -8.38
C LEU A 570 -21.79 -10.33 -7.22
N ALA A 571 -20.47 -10.35 -7.07
CA ALA A 571 -19.76 -9.55 -6.07
C ALA A 571 -19.82 -8.06 -6.43
N ALA A 572 -19.47 -7.68 -7.65
CA ALA A 572 -19.58 -6.30 -8.13
C ALA A 572 -21.04 -5.83 -8.18
N SER A 573 -21.94 -6.69 -8.65
CA SER A 573 -23.39 -6.40 -8.68
C SER A 573 -23.95 -6.13 -7.28
N ASN A 574 -23.50 -6.87 -6.26
CA ASN A 574 -23.91 -6.65 -4.88
C ASN A 574 -23.30 -5.37 -4.29
N ALA A 575 -22.05 -5.06 -4.62
CA ALA A 575 -21.42 -3.81 -4.20
C ALA A 575 -22.21 -2.60 -4.75
N LEU A 576 -22.47 -2.57 -6.06
CA LEU A 576 -23.29 -1.55 -6.72
C LEU A 576 -24.71 -1.48 -6.13
N ARG A 577 -25.29 -2.63 -5.80
CA ARG A 577 -26.60 -2.68 -5.18
C ARG A 577 -26.63 -1.91 -3.86
N CYS A 578 -25.65 -2.13 -2.99
CA CYS A 578 -25.58 -1.53 -1.66
C CYS A 578 -25.34 -0.01 -1.69
N VAL A 579 -24.50 0.47 -2.61
CA VAL A 579 -24.08 1.88 -2.67
C VAL A 579 -24.86 2.74 -3.68
N VAL A 580 -25.49 2.13 -4.69
CA VAL A 580 -26.17 2.86 -5.77
C VAL A 580 -27.64 2.44 -5.88
N TYR A 581 -27.93 1.15 -6.12
CA TYR A 581 -29.28 0.70 -6.45
C TYR A 581 -30.30 0.93 -5.32
N GLU A 582 -30.01 0.40 -4.13
CA GLU A 582 -30.90 0.50 -2.97
C GLU A 582 -31.08 1.94 -2.50
N PRO A 583 -30.01 2.76 -2.37
CA PRO A 583 -30.17 4.16 -2.04
C PRO A 583 -31.07 4.95 -3.00
N LEU A 584 -30.94 4.74 -4.31
CA LEU A 584 -31.78 5.41 -5.31
C LEU A 584 -33.22 4.92 -5.28
N LEU A 585 -33.43 3.61 -5.07
CA LEU A 585 -34.77 3.03 -5.01
C LEU A 585 -35.51 3.46 -3.74
N GLU A 586 -34.80 3.60 -2.62
CA GLU A 586 -35.36 4.02 -1.33
C GLU A 586 -35.41 5.56 -1.17
N GLY A 587 -34.70 6.31 -2.02
CA GLY A 587 -34.57 7.77 -1.90
C GLY A 587 -33.74 8.22 -0.69
N ARG A 588 -32.91 7.35 -0.12
CA ARG A 588 -32.08 7.65 1.08
C ARG A 588 -30.71 6.99 1.01
N LEU A 589 -29.66 7.79 1.18
CA LEU A 589 -28.28 7.31 1.18
C LEU A 589 -27.94 6.54 2.46
N VAL A 590 -28.24 7.14 3.62
CA VAL A 590 -27.95 6.57 4.94
C VAL A 590 -29.12 5.72 5.44
N CYS A 591 -28.83 4.50 5.90
CA CYS A 591 -29.79 3.63 6.55
C CYS A 591 -29.58 3.68 8.07
N ASP A 592 -30.61 4.08 8.83
CA ASP A 592 -30.57 4.12 10.29
C ASP A 592 -31.34 2.92 10.87
N THR A 593 -30.74 2.26 11.86
CA THR A 593 -31.25 1.02 12.49
C THR A 593 -32.57 1.21 13.25
N SER A 594 -33.01 2.45 13.46
CA SER A 594 -34.30 2.83 14.05
C SER A 594 -35.51 2.53 13.14
N SER A 595 -35.31 2.28 11.84
CA SER A 595 -36.41 2.02 10.89
C SER A 595 -36.80 0.54 10.72
N GLN A 596 -36.25 -0.36 11.53
CA GLN A 596 -36.55 -1.81 11.48
C GLN A 596 -37.63 -2.28 12.46
N GLN A 597 -38.05 -1.43 13.42
CA GLN A 597 -39.14 -1.70 14.35
C GLN A 597 -40.16 -0.56 14.29
N GLY A 598 -41.18 -0.68 13.44
CA GLY A 598 -42.14 0.41 13.26
C GLY A 598 -43.34 0.04 12.38
N PHE A 599 -44.33 -0.57 13.02
CA PHE A 599 -45.77 -0.41 12.76
C PHE A 599 -46.32 -0.83 11.39
N VAL A 600 -46.79 -2.09 11.32
CA VAL A 600 -47.93 -2.44 10.46
C VAL A 600 -49.20 -2.20 11.27
N THR A 601 -49.89 -1.08 11.04
CA THR A 601 -51.34 -1.03 11.32
C THR A 601 -52.14 -1.13 10.04
N ARG A 602 -53.03 -2.11 10.09
CA ARG A 602 -53.99 -2.54 9.10
C ARG A 602 -55.13 -1.52 9.03
N ALA A 603 -55.06 -0.54 8.13
CA ALA A 603 -56.23 0.26 7.76
C ALA A 603 -56.10 0.80 6.32
N ARG A 604 -57.20 0.70 5.55
CA ARG A 604 -57.43 1.11 4.15
C ARG A 604 -57.03 0.14 3.03
N VAL A 605 -57.81 -0.93 2.95
CA VAL A 605 -58.35 -1.47 1.70
C VAL A 605 -59.59 -0.60 1.43
N GLU A 606 -59.59 0.33 0.47
CA GLU A 606 -60.49 0.24 -0.72
C GLU A 606 -60.30 1.34 -1.79
N THR A 607 -59.17 2.05 -1.85
CA THR A 607 -58.85 3.01 -2.96
C THR A 607 -57.66 2.55 -3.80
N ALA A 608 -57.59 1.25 -4.06
CA ALA A 608 -56.31 0.58 -4.17
C ALA A 608 -55.90 0.10 -5.57
N ALA A 609 -56.68 0.29 -6.64
CA ALA A 609 -56.26 -0.18 -7.99
C ALA A 609 -55.46 0.87 -8.77
N ALA A 610 -55.96 2.10 -8.88
CA ALA A 610 -55.30 3.20 -9.61
C ALA A 610 -54.06 3.76 -8.89
N HIS A 611 -54.12 3.91 -7.56
CA HIS A 611 -52.93 4.27 -6.75
C HIS A 611 -51.88 3.16 -6.74
N ARG A 612 -52.28 1.88 -6.82
CA ARG A 612 -51.32 0.77 -7.01
C ARG A 612 -50.71 0.83 -8.39
N GLN A 613 -51.46 1.05 -9.48
CA GLN A 613 -50.88 1.17 -10.82
C GLN A 613 -49.91 2.35 -10.94
N ALA A 614 -50.29 3.55 -10.52
CA ALA A 614 -49.40 4.72 -10.53
C ALA A 614 -48.16 4.53 -9.63
N ALA A 615 -48.31 3.90 -8.47
CA ALA A 615 -47.18 3.52 -7.61
C ALA A 615 -46.31 2.42 -8.25
N THR A 616 -46.89 1.50 -9.00
CA THR A 616 -46.20 0.40 -9.69
C THR A 616 -45.41 0.93 -10.89
N GLU A 617 -45.97 1.85 -11.67
CA GLU A 617 -45.28 2.55 -12.74
C GLU A 617 -44.16 3.45 -12.22
N ARG A 618 -44.43 4.23 -11.17
CA ARG A 618 -43.41 5.04 -10.49
C ARG A 618 -42.26 4.14 -10.02
N ARG A 619 -42.57 3.02 -9.37
CA ARG A 619 -41.58 2.03 -8.92
C ARG A 619 -40.83 1.38 -10.09
N ARG A 620 -41.48 1.13 -11.23
CA ARG A 620 -40.84 0.62 -12.45
C ARG A 620 -39.85 1.65 -13.01
N ARG A 621 -40.22 2.93 -13.09
CA ARG A 621 -39.34 4.03 -13.52
C ARG A 621 -38.12 4.15 -12.61
N TRP A 622 -38.32 4.17 -11.29
CA TRP A 622 -37.22 4.23 -10.32
C TRP A 622 -36.29 3.02 -10.38
N ARG A 623 -36.81 1.81 -10.63
CA ARG A 623 -35.97 0.62 -10.86
C ARG A 623 -35.10 0.76 -12.10
N MET A 624 -35.63 1.28 -13.20
CA MET A 624 -34.84 1.53 -14.41
C MET A 624 -33.78 2.60 -14.20
N LEU A 625 -34.11 3.70 -13.51
CA LEU A 625 -33.15 4.75 -13.15
C LEU A 625 -32.04 4.22 -12.25
N ALA A 626 -32.38 3.44 -11.23
CA ALA A 626 -31.41 2.82 -10.33
C ALA A 626 -30.50 1.83 -11.08
N SER A 627 -31.05 1.05 -12.01
CA SER A 627 -30.27 0.19 -12.91
C SER A 627 -29.34 0.99 -13.82
N ALA A 628 -29.81 2.09 -14.42
CA ALA A 628 -29.00 2.98 -15.25
C ALA A 628 -27.84 3.60 -14.47
N ALA A 629 -28.10 4.04 -13.25
CA ALA A 629 -27.05 4.54 -12.36
C ALA A 629 -26.01 3.45 -12.01
N CYS A 630 -26.43 2.21 -11.80
CA CYS A 630 -25.50 1.10 -11.54
C CYS A 630 -24.59 0.84 -12.75
N PHE A 631 -25.16 0.78 -13.95
CA PHE A 631 -24.37 0.60 -15.18
C PHE A 631 -23.45 1.80 -15.48
N LEU A 632 -23.90 3.02 -15.19
CA LEU A 632 -23.07 4.22 -15.27
C LEU A 632 -21.86 4.14 -14.34
N VAL A 633 -22.08 3.84 -13.04
CA VAL A 633 -21.00 3.70 -12.06
C VAL A 633 -20.07 2.53 -12.44
N SER A 634 -20.62 1.41 -12.90
CA SER A 634 -19.81 0.29 -13.41
C SER A 634 -18.93 0.70 -14.59
N GLY A 635 -19.47 1.47 -15.54
CA GLY A 635 -18.70 2.01 -16.67
C GLY A 635 -17.58 2.94 -16.22
N CYS A 636 -17.85 3.83 -15.25
CA CYS A 636 -16.82 4.69 -14.65
C CYS A 636 -15.71 3.88 -13.95
N MET A 637 -16.06 2.81 -13.23
CA MET A 637 -15.05 1.94 -12.60
C MET A 637 -14.16 1.27 -13.65
N HIS A 638 -14.70 0.85 -14.78
CA HIS A 638 -13.89 0.28 -15.86
C HIS A 638 -13.02 1.33 -16.58
N GLU A 639 -13.44 2.61 -16.66
CA GLU A 639 -12.54 3.69 -17.11
C GLU A 639 -11.39 3.93 -16.12
N VAL A 640 -11.67 3.87 -14.81
CA VAL A 640 -10.64 3.95 -13.76
C VAL A 640 -9.68 2.77 -13.86
N GLN A 641 -10.20 1.56 -14.08
CA GLN A 641 -9.37 0.38 -14.33
C GLN A 641 -8.48 0.57 -15.55
N PHE A 642 -9.02 1.12 -16.65
CA PHE A 642 -8.25 1.48 -17.85
C PHE A 642 -7.14 2.48 -17.54
N LEU A 643 -7.43 3.49 -16.70
CA LEU A 643 -6.47 4.49 -16.24
C LEU A 643 -5.33 3.88 -15.42
N TYR A 644 -5.62 2.92 -14.55
CA TYR A 644 -4.57 2.20 -13.82
C TYR A 644 -3.73 1.33 -14.75
N MET A 645 -4.34 0.65 -15.73
CA MET A 645 -3.60 -0.22 -16.66
C MET A 645 -2.73 0.57 -17.64
N THR A 646 -3.19 1.72 -18.13
CA THR A 646 -2.58 2.40 -19.29
C THR A 646 -2.16 3.85 -19.03
N GLY A 647 -2.53 4.42 -17.87
CA GLY A 647 -2.38 5.86 -17.60
C GLY A 647 -3.34 6.75 -18.36
N ARG A 648 -4.28 6.19 -19.13
CA ARG A 648 -5.26 6.92 -19.95
C ARG A 648 -6.67 6.33 -19.81
N THR A 649 -7.69 7.08 -20.19
CA THR A 649 -9.05 6.53 -20.30
C THR A 649 -9.19 5.77 -21.63
N SER A 650 -10.22 4.92 -21.75
CA SER A 650 -10.50 4.19 -22.99
C SER A 650 -11.05 5.09 -24.12
N GLY A 651 -11.20 6.40 -23.86
CA GLY A 651 -11.92 7.33 -24.72
C GLY A 651 -13.45 7.21 -24.59
N GLY A 652 -13.95 6.62 -23.50
CA GLY A 652 -15.37 6.43 -23.24
C GLY A 652 -15.95 5.12 -23.79
N LEU A 653 -15.14 4.26 -24.40
CA LEU A 653 -15.59 2.97 -24.94
C LEU A 653 -16.04 2.01 -23.82
N MET A 654 -15.33 1.95 -22.70
CA MET A 654 -15.74 1.16 -21.53
C MET A 654 -17.03 1.71 -20.94
N LEU A 655 -17.12 3.04 -20.79
CA LEU A 655 -18.36 3.68 -20.33
C LEU A 655 -19.55 3.38 -21.26
N ALA A 656 -19.34 3.39 -22.58
CA ALA A 656 -20.36 3.08 -23.57
C ALA A 656 -20.84 1.63 -23.49
N PHE A 657 -19.92 0.66 -23.29
CA PHE A 657 -20.27 -0.75 -23.14
C PHE A 657 -21.29 -0.99 -22.03
N PHE A 658 -21.05 -0.41 -20.84
CA PHE A 658 -21.92 -0.63 -19.68
C PHE A 658 -23.22 0.19 -19.77
N THR A 659 -23.16 1.45 -20.20
CA THR A 659 -24.36 2.30 -20.26
C THR A 659 -25.36 1.84 -21.34
N ALA A 660 -24.88 1.22 -22.43
CA ALA A 660 -25.75 0.64 -23.46
C ALA A 660 -26.65 -0.50 -22.94
N GLN A 661 -26.25 -1.20 -21.87
CA GLN A 661 -26.97 -2.38 -21.37
C GLN A 661 -28.41 -2.09 -20.96
N VAL A 662 -28.69 -0.90 -20.41
CA VAL A 662 -30.07 -0.54 -20.01
C VAL A 662 -30.99 -0.41 -21.22
N SER A 663 -30.52 0.24 -22.28
CA SER A 663 -31.28 0.36 -23.53
C SER A 663 -31.51 -1.01 -24.16
N LEU A 664 -30.49 -1.88 -24.15
CA LEU A 664 -30.60 -3.24 -24.67
C LEU A 664 -31.57 -4.11 -23.86
N ILE A 665 -31.56 -4.01 -22.53
CA ILE A 665 -32.52 -4.70 -21.64
C ILE A 665 -33.95 -4.19 -21.89
N ALA A 666 -34.14 -2.88 -22.07
CA ALA A 666 -35.44 -2.30 -22.39
C ALA A 666 -35.95 -2.81 -23.75
N PHE A 667 -35.08 -2.81 -24.76
CA PHE A 667 -35.38 -3.31 -26.11
C PHE A 667 -35.72 -4.81 -26.09
N GLU A 668 -34.92 -5.63 -25.40
CA GLU A 668 -35.18 -7.05 -25.17
C GLU A 668 -36.56 -7.28 -24.54
N THR A 669 -36.92 -6.45 -23.55
CA THR A 669 -38.23 -6.53 -22.88
C THR A 669 -39.39 -6.25 -23.84
N VAL A 670 -39.24 -5.27 -24.73
CA VAL A 670 -40.25 -4.90 -25.74
C VAL A 670 -40.39 -6.01 -26.79
N ILE A 671 -39.28 -6.51 -27.34
CA ILE A 671 -39.29 -7.61 -28.31
C ILE A 671 -39.90 -8.87 -27.70
N ALA A 672 -39.49 -9.24 -26.49
CA ALA A 672 -40.02 -10.42 -25.82
C ALA A 672 -41.52 -10.29 -25.52
N ALA A 673 -42.02 -9.08 -25.26
CA ALA A 673 -43.47 -8.83 -25.13
C ALA A 673 -44.19 -8.95 -26.49
N TRP A 674 -43.62 -8.37 -27.55
CA TRP A 674 -44.18 -8.42 -28.91
C TRP A 674 -44.25 -9.86 -29.46
N LEU A 675 -43.17 -10.64 -29.33
CA LEU A 675 -43.14 -12.05 -29.77
C LEU A 675 -44.19 -12.89 -29.03
N ARG A 676 -44.33 -12.68 -27.71
CA ARG A 676 -45.36 -13.36 -26.91
C ARG A 676 -46.78 -12.97 -27.35
N HIS A 677 -47.01 -11.68 -27.66
CA HIS A 677 -48.29 -11.21 -28.18
C HIS A 677 -48.62 -11.84 -29.55
N LYS A 678 -47.61 -12.10 -30.38
CA LYS A 678 -47.75 -12.83 -31.65
C LYS A 678 -47.90 -14.34 -31.48
N GLY A 679 -47.90 -14.87 -30.25
CA GLY A 679 -48.02 -16.30 -29.96
C GLY A 679 -46.72 -17.09 -30.06
N TRP A 680 -45.58 -16.43 -30.32
CA TRP A 680 -44.29 -17.10 -30.53
C TRP A 680 -43.67 -17.45 -29.17
N ARG A 681 -43.35 -18.73 -28.98
CA ARG A 681 -42.58 -19.23 -27.83
C ARG A 681 -41.16 -19.56 -28.27
N VAL A 682 -40.25 -18.60 -28.10
CA VAL A 682 -38.85 -18.81 -28.48
C VAL A 682 -38.19 -19.81 -27.52
N PRO A 683 -37.60 -20.92 -28.03
CA PRO A 683 -36.85 -21.87 -27.23
C PRO A 683 -35.74 -21.22 -26.40
N ALA A 684 -35.49 -21.75 -25.20
CA ALA A 684 -34.48 -21.20 -24.29
C ALA A 684 -33.07 -21.15 -24.90
N ALA A 685 -32.68 -22.19 -25.66
CA ALA A 685 -31.39 -22.24 -26.34
C ALA A 685 -31.20 -21.08 -27.33
N LEU A 686 -32.23 -20.76 -28.12
CA LEU A 686 -32.20 -19.64 -29.06
C LEU A 686 -32.11 -18.29 -28.33
N ARG A 687 -32.83 -18.14 -27.20
CA ARG A 687 -32.73 -16.94 -26.37
C ARG A 687 -31.32 -16.77 -25.79
N THR A 688 -30.73 -17.86 -25.30
CA THR A 688 -29.35 -17.86 -24.79
C THR A 688 -28.34 -17.50 -25.88
N ALA A 689 -28.44 -18.13 -27.06
CA ALA A 689 -27.59 -17.81 -28.19
C ALA A 689 -27.71 -16.32 -28.58
N ALA A 690 -28.94 -15.79 -28.66
CA ALA A 690 -29.18 -14.38 -28.95
C ALA A 690 -28.58 -13.45 -27.88
N THR A 691 -28.79 -13.74 -26.58
CA THR A 691 -28.23 -12.94 -25.48
C THR A 691 -26.70 -12.91 -25.54
N LEU A 692 -26.05 -14.07 -25.71
CA LEU A 692 -24.59 -14.16 -25.78
C LEU A 692 -24.04 -13.48 -27.03
N ALA A 693 -24.72 -13.62 -28.18
CA ALA A 693 -24.33 -12.95 -29.42
C ALA A 693 -24.41 -11.42 -29.28
N VAL A 694 -25.49 -10.88 -28.71
CA VAL A 694 -25.62 -9.43 -28.47
C VAL A 694 -24.51 -8.94 -27.54
N LEU A 695 -24.22 -9.65 -26.45
CA LEU A 695 -23.13 -9.27 -25.53
C LEU A 695 -21.78 -9.27 -26.23
N LEU A 696 -21.48 -10.31 -27.02
CA LEU A 696 -20.21 -10.43 -27.74
C LEU A 696 -20.06 -9.34 -28.81
N LEU A 697 -21.11 -9.08 -29.60
CA LEU A 697 -21.07 -8.04 -30.64
C LEU A 697 -20.93 -6.64 -30.06
N VAL A 698 -21.64 -6.34 -28.96
CA VAL A 698 -21.49 -5.05 -28.27
C VAL A 698 -20.10 -4.93 -27.65
N ALA A 699 -19.58 -6.01 -27.03
CA ALA A 699 -18.22 -6.03 -26.49
C ALA A 699 -17.16 -5.85 -27.60
N HIS A 700 -17.35 -6.48 -28.75
CA HIS A 700 -16.44 -6.36 -29.90
C HIS A 700 -16.22 -4.89 -30.30
N VAL A 701 -17.31 -4.14 -30.47
CA VAL A 701 -17.23 -2.75 -30.96
C VAL A 701 -16.80 -1.73 -29.89
N THR A 702 -16.97 -2.05 -28.59
CA THR A 702 -16.59 -1.16 -27.48
C THR A 702 -15.44 -1.73 -26.63
N PHE A 703 -15.72 -2.73 -25.79
CA PHE A 703 -14.81 -3.29 -24.79
C PHE A 703 -13.51 -3.84 -25.42
N TRP A 704 -13.63 -4.79 -26.34
CA TRP A 704 -12.48 -5.44 -26.98
C TRP A 704 -11.75 -4.49 -27.92
N ARG A 705 -12.47 -3.63 -28.66
CA ARG A 705 -11.85 -2.56 -29.45
C ARG A 705 -10.94 -1.68 -28.60
N ALA A 706 -11.36 -1.30 -27.39
CA ALA A 706 -10.51 -0.55 -26.46
C ALA A 706 -9.29 -1.36 -26.03
N CYS A 707 -9.46 -2.62 -25.65
CA CYS A 707 -8.36 -3.49 -25.24
C CYS A 707 -7.32 -3.71 -26.34
N HIS A 708 -7.76 -3.99 -27.58
CA HIS A 708 -6.89 -4.20 -28.73
C HIS A 708 -6.12 -2.94 -29.10
N ARG A 709 -6.78 -1.77 -29.08
CA ARG A 709 -6.15 -0.47 -29.38
C ARG A 709 -4.92 -0.19 -28.52
N TRP A 710 -4.90 -0.68 -27.29
CA TRP A 710 -3.86 -0.42 -26.30
C TRP A 710 -3.04 -1.66 -25.92
N GLY A 711 -3.12 -2.74 -26.72
CA GLY A 711 -2.30 -3.96 -26.50
C GLY A 711 -2.60 -4.72 -25.21
N ILE A 712 -3.72 -4.44 -24.53
CA ILE A 712 -4.06 -5.02 -23.22
C ILE A 712 -4.21 -6.55 -23.33
N THR A 713 -4.79 -7.04 -24.43
CA THR A 713 -5.00 -8.47 -24.66
C THR A 713 -3.68 -9.24 -24.73
N GLN A 714 -2.72 -8.74 -25.50
CA GLN A 714 -1.39 -9.35 -25.62
C GLN A 714 -0.63 -9.34 -24.29
N SER A 715 -0.51 -8.17 -23.66
CA SER A 715 0.20 -8.04 -22.38
C SER A 715 -0.47 -8.82 -21.24
N SER A 716 -1.79 -9.07 -21.31
CA SER A 716 -2.47 -9.96 -20.37
C SER A 716 -2.07 -11.42 -20.57
N LEU A 717 -1.91 -11.88 -21.82
CA LEU A 717 -1.42 -13.23 -22.12
C LEU A 717 0.01 -13.42 -21.63
N GLU A 718 0.88 -12.43 -21.85
CA GLU A 718 2.26 -12.42 -21.34
C GLU A 718 2.30 -12.48 -19.80
N SER A 719 1.44 -11.70 -19.13
CA SER A 719 1.30 -11.73 -17.66
C SER A 719 0.87 -13.11 -17.14
N VAL A 720 -0.10 -13.76 -17.80
CA VAL A 720 -0.58 -15.10 -17.40
C VAL A 720 0.49 -16.16 -17.65
N ALA A 721 1.14 -16.13 -18.81
CA ALA A 721 2.20 -17.08 -19.16
C ALA A 721 3.39 -16.98 -18.18
N GLY A 722 3.82 -15.76 -17.84
CA GLY A 722 4.87 -15.54 -16.84
C GLY A 722 4.48 -16.05 -15.45
N GLY A 723 3.21 -15.86 -15.05
CA GLY A 723 2.69 -16.39 -13.78
C GLY A 723 2.67 -17.93 -13.72
N VAL A 724 2.29 -18.58 -14.82
CA VAL A 724 2.30 -20.05 -14.95
C VAL A 724 3.73 -20.60 -14.90
N ALA A 725 4.67 -19.98 -15.62
CA ALA A 725 6.08 -20.36 -15.60
C ALA A 725 6.69 -20.23 -14.19
N ALA A 726 6.40 -19.13 -13.49
CA ALA A 726 6.84 -18.93 -12.12
C ALA A 726 6.28 -19.99 -11.16
N ALA A 727 5.01 -20.37 -11.31
CA ALA A 727 4.39 -21.44 -10.53
C ALA A 727 5.01 -22.81 -10.83
N GLY A 728 5.31 -23.11 -12.10
CA GLY A 728 6.01 -24.34 -12.51
C GLY A 728 7.39 -24.49 -11.86
N HIS A 729 8.18 -23.41 -11.84
CA HIS A 729 9.47 -23.39 -11.15
C HIS A 729 9.37 -23.62 -9.63
N VAL A 730 8.35 -23.04 -8.98
CA VAL A 730 8.10 -23.24 -7.54
C VAL A 730 7.68 -24.68 -7.23
N LEU A 731 6.99 -25.34 -8.15
CA LEU A 731 6.52 -26.72 -8.01
C LEU A 731 7.51 -27.77 -8.53
N GLY A 732 8.71 -27.37 -8.97
CA GLY A 732 9.73 -28.27 -9.48
C GLY A 732 9.36 -28.94 -10.81
N MET A 733 8.36 -28.42 -11.52
CA MET A 733 7.94 -28.90 -12.82
C MET A 733 8.67 -28.09 -13.90
N ASN A 734 9.86 -28.56 -14.31
CA ASN A 734 10.51 -28.06 -15.51
C ASN A 734 9.83 -28.71 -16.72
N ALA A 735 9.29 -27.89 -17.63
CA ALA A 735 9.04 -28.25 -19.01
C ALA A 735 9.76 -27.23 -19.90
#